data_AF-A0A925Q6P7-F1
#
_entry.id   AF-A0A925Q6P7-F1
#
_cell.length_a   1.000
_cell.length_b   1.000
_cell.length_c   1.000
_cell.angle_alpha   90.00
_cell.angle_beta   90.00
_cell.angle_gamma   90.00
#
_symmetry.space_group_name_H-M   'P 1'
#
loop_
_entity.id
_entity.type
_entity.pdbx_description
1 polymer ?
#
loop_
_entity_poly.entity_id
_entity_poly.type
_entity_poly.pdbx_seq_one_letter_code
_entity_poly.pdbx_strand_id
1 'polypeptide(L)'
;MDSTPKFSLRKLFLLGVGLIFIAAALVQLRPTSAQSPGPILISQPDSTRAIAFDSVTHHREPFTAISPIRFSADSRTRVMLFAMNLNLQPGETASVLSVDAEDASHNSYQLEVEYAGPVPDQPWATSLVVRLNEDMQDLGDVLIRVRYKGLSSNRVRLGLGHVGGGLPDDEGAVPTPGTLVPTTINATAGNLTIAEVQTIISQAVSAAASLNRAVTVAVTDREANVLGVFVMTGAPSSTTIRSVGTFGRGLEGTVAPASFAAISKAGTGALFSTTGNAFTTRTAGFIIQEHLPPGIDFRSGGPLYGVQFSSLPCSDIKKPALPLGLSADPGGLPIYKDGIAVGGVGIEGDGIYTVDRDPRDSDQPVEELIAAAAVRGFEAPALIRGDNILVDGVRLPYSNVVNPPAPATIAFLSLPGSVLGAFPIQGAQTSAFVPANVGGVSGEVDTRFFPFAGSVFPTGPNSLSSGDVQAIIAHAAQQANITRAAIRQPLGSNARVTIAVVDAAGNVLGVFRQLDAPVFGFDVSVQKARTAAFFSNSTAGAVLGGAGFGTYVTRAVADGVKLDGSVAFSDRAVGFLHRPLFPDGIDNTAAGPFSTELGEWSPFNVGLQLDLIKTNLLAAIGGASVPCSTIPGLPNGIQIFPGSIPLYKNGVLVGAIGISGDGVDQDDIIAAGGGNGFAPAPGIRSDQSFVRGVRLPFLKFPRSPNL
;
A
#
# COMPACT_ATOMS: atom_id res chain seq x y z
N MET A 1 -42.63 -89.06 -0.29
CA MET A 1 -42.89 -88.53 1.07
C MET A 1 -41.77 -87.54 1.32
N ASP A 2 -41.94 -86.23 1.38
CA ASP A 2 -43.14 -85.41 1.41
C ASP A 2 -42.78 -84.01 0.90
N SER A 3 -43.69 -83.45 0.12
CA SER A 3 -43.94 -82.04 -0.19
C SER A 3 -43.00 -80.94 0.35
N THR A 4 -42.34 -80.24 -0.59
CA THR A 4 -41.87 -78.85 -0.44
C THR A 4 -43.05 -77.87 -0.28
N PRO A 5 -43.07 -77.00 0.75
CA PRO A 5 -43.97 -75.86 0.76
C PRO A 5 -43.27 -74.56 0.35
N LYS A 6 -43.98 -73.81 -0.48
CA LYS A 6 -43.70 -72.45 -0.92
C LYS A 6 -43.99 -71.43 0.19
N PHE A 7 -43.14 -70.40 0.21
CA PHE A 7 -43.38 -69.02 0.67
C PHE A 7 -43.74 -68.77 2.14
N SER A 8 -42.96 -67.88 2.79
CA SER A 8 -43.51 -66.55 3.15
C SER A 8 -42.39 -65.61 3.61
N LEU A 9 -42.17 -64.58 2.79
CA LEU A 9 -41.34 -63.40 3.03
C LEU A 9 -41.92 -62.54 4.18
N ARG A 10 -42.06 -63.10 5.40
CA ARG A 10 -42.72 -62.39 6.52
C ARG A 10 -41.96 -62.36 7.85
N LYS A 11 -40.69 -62.80 7.88
CA LYS A 11 -39.84 -62.68 9.09
C LYS A 11 -38.48 -62.02 8.86
N LEU A 12 -38.34 -61.27 7.77
CA LEU A 12 -37.31 -60.23 7.63
C LEU A 12 -37.92 -58.83 7.48
N PHE A 13 -39.16 -58.65 7.94
CA PHE A 13 -39.91 -57.38 7.87
C PHE A 13 -40.31 -56.83 9.25
N LEU A 14 -39.84 -57.45 10.34
CA LEU A 14 -40.16 -57.05 11.72
C LEU A 14 -38.96 -56.52 12.54
N LEU A 15 -37.79 -56.39 11.91
CA LEU A 15 -36.75 -55.44 12.36
C LEU A 15 -36.69 -54.17 11.49
N GLY A 16 -37.54 -54.06 10.47
CA GLY A 16 -37.56 -52.96 9.50
C GLY A 16 -38.63 -51.88 9.71
N VAL A 17 -39.48 -51.98 10.75
CA VAL A 17 -40.59 -51.02 10.95
C VAL A 17 -40.46 -50.22 12.27
N GLY A 18 -39.52 -50.58 13.16
CA GLY A 18 -39.23 -49.81 14.38
C GLY A 18 -38.20 -48.69 14.21
N LEU A 19 -37.49 -48.63 13.08
CA LEU A 19 -36.43 -47.64 12.81
C LEU A 19 -36.83 -46.58 11.76
N ILE A 20 -38.06 -46.64 11.24
CA ILE A 20 -38.56 -45.67 10.24
C ILE A 20 -39.51 -44.62 10.85
N PHE A 21 -39.92 -44.77 12.12
CA PHE A 21 -40.75 -43.77 12.81
C PHE A 21 -40.01 -42.83 13.77
N ILE A 22 -38.67 -42.90 13.85
CA ILE A 22 -37.83 -41.89 14.54
C ILE A 22 -37.02 -41.04 13.53
N ALA A 23 -37.23 -41.25 12.22
CA ALA A 23 -36.56 -40.49 11.16
C ALA A 23 -37.47 -39.47 10.44
N ALA A 24 -38.71 -39.26 10.90
CA ALA A 24 -39.69 -38.39 10.25
C ALA A 24 -40.29 -37.29 11.14
N ALA A 25 -39.62 -36.92 12.24
CA ALA A 25 -40.07 -35.85 13.15
C ALA A 25 -38.98 -34.80 13.49
N LEU A 26 -37.88 -34.73 12.73
CA LEU A 26 -36.77 -33.81 12.99
C LEU A 26 -36.23 -33.11 11.73
N VAL A 27 -37.10 -32.88 10.74
CA VAL A 27 -36.79 -32.01 9.59
C VAL A 27 -37.94 -31.05 9.36
N GLN A 28 -38.02 -30.00 10.18
CA GLN A 28 -38.40 -28.63 9.80
C GLN A 28 -37.92 -27.66 10.88
N LEU A 29 -36.65 -27.73 11.27
CA LEU A 29 -35.94 -26.50 11.58
C LEU A 29 -35.32 -26.09 10.26
N ARG A 30 -35.98 -25.17 9.55
CA ARG A 30 -35.26 -24.33 8.59
C ARG A 30 -33.99 -23.86 9.32
N PRO A 31 -32.80 -23.85 8.71
CA PRO A 31 -31.83 -22.88 9.17
C PRO A 31 -32.60 -21.56 9.11
N THR A 32 -32.85 -20.94 10.26
CA THR A 32 -33.06 -19.51 10.27
C THR A 32 -31.84 -19.01 9.52
N SER A 33 -32.01 -18.64 8.25
CA SER A 33 -31.09 -17.74 7.59
C SER A 33 -30.88 -16.66 8.63
N ALA A 34 -29.65 -16.52 9.15
CA ALA A 34 -29.30 -15.33 9.90
C ALA A 34 -29.74 -14.18 9.00
N GLN A 35 -30.83 -13.54 9.38
CA GLN A 35 -31.41 -12.45 8.61
C GLN A 35 -30.26 -11.44 8.54
N SER A 36 -29.81 -11.13 7.32
CA SER A 36 -28.75 -10.13 7.16
C SER A 36 -29.13 -8.94 8.03
N PRO A 37 -28.26 -8.50 8.96
CA PRO A 37 -28.62 -7.39 9.83
C PRO A 37 -29.08 -6.23 8.95
N GLY A 38 -30.18 -5.59 9.32
CA GLY A 38 -30.68 -4.43 8.60
C GLY A 38 -29.63 -3.31 8.55
N PRO A 39 -29.85 -2.30 7.69
CA PRO A 39 -28.98 -1.12 7.66
C PRO A 39 -28.82 -0.50 9.06
N ILE A 40 -27.68 0.07 9.39
CA ILE A 40 -27.48 0.79 10.67
C ILE A 40 -27.03 2.20 10.34
N LEU A 41 -27.87 3.20 10.60
CA LEU A 41 -27.51 4.60 10.47
C LEU A 41 -26.46 4.98 11.51
N ILE A 42 -25.41 5.67 11.06
CA ILE A 42 -24.26 6.05 11.88
C ILE A 42 -24.58 7.31 12.68
N SER A 43 -24.36 7.24 14.00
CA SER A 43 -24.54 8.37 14.91
C SER A 43 -23.20 8.82 15.53
N GLN A 44 -23.26 9.92 16.29
CA GLN A 44 -22.17 10.38 17.14
C GLN A 44 -21.86 9.33 18.24
N PRO A 45 -20.63 9.26 18.78
CA PRO A 45 -20.28 8.25 19.79
C PRO A 45 -21.03 8.39 21.12
N ASP A 46 -21.48 9.60 21.44
CA ASP A 46 -22.11 10.00 22.70
C ASP A 46 -23.60 10.33 22.56
N SER A 47 -24.17 10.20 21.36
CA SER A 47 -25.57 10.52 21.06
C SER A 47 -26.12 9.72 19.87
N THR A 48 -27.44 9.52 19.83
CA THR A 48 -28.18 8.98 18.66
C THR A 48 -28.25 9.97 17.49
N ARG A 49 -27.67 11.17 17.64
CA ARG A 49 -27.58 12.21 16.61
C ARG A 49 -26.74 11.75 15.43
N ALA A 50 -27.28 11.86 14.23
CA ALA A 50 -26.67 11.40 13.00
C ALA A 50 -25.34 12.13 12.73
N ILE A 51 -24.40 11.42 12.10
CA ILE A 51 -23.36 12.09 11.32
C ILE A 51 -23.99 12.47 9.98
N ALA A 52 -24.22 13.76 9.76
CA ALA A 52 -24.92 14.27 8.58
C ALA A 52 -24.36 15.62 8.11
N PHE A 53 -24.43 15.86 6.81
CA PHE A 53 -23.99 17.12 6.17
C PHE A 53 -24.91 17.51 5.03
N ASP A 54 -24.97 18.79 4.70
CA ASP A 54 -25.46 19.21 3.38
C ASP A 54 -24.50 18.68 2.31
N SER A 55 -25.04 17.96 1.33
CA SER A 55 -24.26 17.21 0.34
C SER A 55 -23.41 18.07 -0.60
N VAL A 56 -23.68 19.39 -0.67
CA VAL A 56 -22.95 20.32 -1.55
C VAL A 56 -22.01 21.22 -0.76
N THR A 57 -22.50 21.78 0.34
CA THR A 57 -21.78 22.79 1.13
C THR A 57 -21.05 22.21 2.34
N HIS A 58 -21.27 20.94 2.67
CA HIS A 58 -20.74 20.25 3.84
C HIS A 58 -21.04 20.92 5.19
N HIS A 59 -22.06 21.78 5.25
CA HIS A 59 -22.53 22.35 6.51
C HIS A 59 -23.20 21.26 7.35
N ARG A 60 -22.98 21.31 8.67
CA ARG A 60 -23.70 20.50 9.64
C ARG A 60 -25.04 21.15 9.98
N GLU A 61 -25.89 20.38 10.65
CA GLU A 61 -27.19 20.83 11.15
C GLU A 61 -27.11 22.07 12.08
N PRO A 62 -28.21 22.83 12.24
CA PRO A 62 -29.56 22.56 11.72
C PRO A 62 -29.67 22.77 10.20
N PHE A 63 -30.39 21.88 9.52
CA PHE A 63 -30.65 22.01 8.09
C PHE A 63 -31.94 22.77 7.83
N THR A 64 -31.94 23.64 6.82
CA THR A 64 -33.19 24.22 6.30
C THR A 64 -33.73 23.33 5.20
N ALA A 65 -35.05 23.18 5.08
CA ALA A 65 -35.67 22.46 3.96
C ALA A 65 -35.29 23.06 2.58
N ILE A 66 -35.15 24.38 2.52
CA ILE A 66 -34.82 25.13 1.31
C ILE A 66 -33.39 25.65 1.42
N SER A 67 -32.57 25.37 0.41
CA SER A 67 -31.23 25.91 0.29
C SER A 67 -31.30 27.37 -0.17
N PRO A 68 -30.56 28.30 0.48
CA PRO A 68 -30.54 29.71 0.09
C PRO A 68 -29.88 29.93 -1.28
N ILE A 69 -29.06 28.98 -1.74
CA ILE A 69 -28.39 29.02 -3.03
C ILE A 69 -28.85 27.79 -3.84
N ARG A 70 -29.31 28.03 -5.07
CA ARG A 70 -29.79 26.96 -5.94
C ARG A 70 -28.61 26.22 -6.59
N PHE A 71 -28.23 25.09 -6.00
CA PHE A 71 -27.16 24.21 -6.50
C PHE A 71 -27.66 23.13 -7.48
N SER A 72 -28.98 23.00 -7.67
CA SER A 72 -29.57 21.94 -8.50
C SER A 72 -30.77 22.47 -9.32
N ALA A 73 -31.50 21.57 -10.00
CA ALA A 73 -32.75 21.90 -10.67
C ALA A 73 -33.83 22.47 -9.71
N ASP A 74 -33.73 22.16 -8.41
CA ASP A 74 -34.57 22.71 -7.36
C ASP A 74 -33.75 23.41 -6.26
N SER A 75 -34.46 24.06 -5.33
CA SER A 75 -33.89 24.70 -4.15
C SER A 75 -33.99 23.83 -2.90
N ARG A 76 -34.19 22.51 -3.04
CA ARG A 76 -34.31 21.60 -1.89
C ARG A 76 -32.93 21.27 -1.33
N THR A 77 -32.80 21.30 -0.01
CA THR A 77 -31.59 20.85 0.67
C THR A 77 -31.45 19.34 0.56
N ARG A 78 -30.23 18.88 0.32
CA ARG A 78 -29.88 17.46 0.15
C ARG A 78 -28.95 17.07 1.29
N VAL A 79 -29.45 16.27 2.21
CA VAL A 79 -28.70 15.82 3.38
C VAL A 79 -28.02 14.50 3.07
N MET A 80 -26.70 14.44 3.28
CA MET A 80 -25.92 13.24 3.23
C MET A 80 -25.91 12.57 4.61
N LEU A 81 -26.30 11.29 4.65
CA LEU A 81 -26.29 10.41 5.82
C LEU A 81 -25.34 9.24 5.55
N PHE A 82 -24.97 8.50 6.60
CA PHE A 82 -24.09 7.34 6.49
C PHE A 82 -24.68 6.12 7.19
N ALA A 83 -24.50 4.95 6.58
CA ALA A 83 -25.00 3.68 7.10
C ALA A 83 -23.95 2.57 7.04
N MET A 84 -23.91 1.72 8.06
CA MET A 84 -23.27 0.40 8.04
C MET A 84 -24.29 -0.65 7.57
N ASN A 85 -23.82 -1.85 7.19
CA ASN A 85 -24.66 -2.97 6.76
C ASN A 85 -25.62 -2.64 5.62
N LEU A 86 -25.25 -1.67 4.77
CA LEU A 86 -26.04 -1.26 3.62
C LEU A 86 -25.18 -1.33 2.36
N ASN A 87 -25.32 -2.39 1.57
CA ASN A 87 -24.61 -2.53 0.30
C ASN A 87 -25.61 -2.90 -0.79
N LEU A 88 -25.76 -2.01 -1.79
CA LEU A 88 -26.60 -2.27 -2.96
C LEU A 88 -25.96 -3.37 -3.82
N GLN A 89 -26.79 -4.28 -4.34
CA GLN A 89 -26.31 -5.35 -5.23
C GLN A 89 -26.02 -4.81 -6.63
N PRO A 90 -25.15 -5.48 -7.42
CA PRO A 90 -24.92 -5.09 -8.81
C PRO A 90 -26.22 -4.95 -9.59
N GLY A 91 -26.45 -3.76 -10.16
CA GLY A 91 -27.68 -3.41 -10.90
C GLY A 91 -28.81 -2.81 -10.05
N GLU A 92 -28.71 -2.79 -8.72
CA GLU A 92 -29.60 -2.01 -7.86
C GLU A 92 -29.20 -0.53 -7.87
N THR A 93 -30.20 0.36 -7.81
CA THR A 93 -30.00 1.82 -7.70
C THR A 93 -30.60 2.33 -6.39
N ALA A 94 -30.42 3.61 -6.09
CA ALA A 94 -30.98 4.24 -4.88
C ALA A 94 -32.51 4.06 -4.74
N SER A 95 -33.24 3.76 -5.83
CA SER A 95 -34.69 3.56 -5.80
C SER A 95 -35.16 2.34 -5.01
N VAL A 96 -34.26 1.42 -4.65
CA VAL A 96 -34.60 0.26 -3.79
C VAL A 96 -34.64 0.61 -2.30
N LEU A 97 -34.26 1.85 -1.96
CA LEU A 97 -34.25 2.37 -0.60
C LEU A 97 -35.49 3.25 -0.38
N SER A 98 -36.03 3.22 0.82
CA SER A 98 -36.97 4.23 1.28
C SER A 98 -36.47 4.86 2.57
N VAL A 99 -36.65 6.18 2.68
CA VAL A 99 -36.24 6.96 3.84
C VAL A 99 -37.43 7.74 4.35
N ASP A 100 -37.67 7.65 5.65
CA ASP A 100 -38.72 8.36 6.34
C ASP A 100 -38.18 9.11 7.55
N ALA A 101 -38.72 10.31 7.80
CA ALA A 101 -38.45 11.12 8.98
C ALA A 101 -39.75 11.36 9.76
N GLU A 102 -39.68 11.42 11.08
CA GLU A 102 -40.82 11.65 11.97
C GLU A 102 -40.54 12.83 12.91
N ASP A 103 -41.49 13.76 13.02
CA ASP A 103 -41.40 14.95 13.88
C ASP A 103 -42.03 14.75 15.27
N ALA A 104 -41.94 15.78 16.12
CA ALA A 104 -42.54 15.77 17.47
C ALA A 104 -44.07 15.59 17.49
N SER A 105 -44.76 15.84 16.38
CA SER A 105 -46.21 15.71 16.23
C SER A 105 -46.61 14.37 15.62
N HIS A 106 -45.67 13.42 15.46
CA HIS A 106 -45.85 12.15 14.78
C HIS A 106 -46.23 12.27 13.29
N ASN A 107 -45.92 13.39 12.66
CA ASN A 107 -46.03 13.52 11.20
C ASN A 107 -44.86 12.78 10.55
N SER A 108 -45.15 11.94 9.56
CA SER A 108 -44.13 11.21 8.80
C SER A 108 -43.91 11.84 7.43
N TYR A 109 -42.65 12.07 7.11
CA TYR A 109 -42.19 12.66 5.86
C TYR A 109 -41.39 11.63 5.08
N GLN A 110 -41.83 11.31 3.87
CA GLN A 110 -41.03 10.51 2.95
C GLN A 110 -39.97 11.40 2.30
N LEU A 111 -38.72 10.93 2.31
CA LEU A 111 -37.58 11.61 1.72
C LEU A 111 -37.11 10.83 0.50
N GLU A 112 -36.92 11.54 -0.62
CA GLU A 112 -36.41 10.92 -1.83
C GLU A 112 -34.92 10.64 -1.70
N VAL A 113 -34.50 9.41 -2.02
CA VAL A 113 -33.09 9.01 -2.02
C VAL A 113 -32.53 9.22 -3.42
N GLU A 114 -31.69 10.24 -3.58
CA GLU A 114 -31.10 10.59 -4.86
C GLU A 114 -29.79 9.83 -5.12
N TYR A 115 -29.09 9.42 -4.07
CA TYR A 115 -27.84 8.68 -4.18
C TYR A 115 -27.64 7.71 -3.02
N ALA A 116 -27.04 6.56 -3.32
CA ALA A 116 -26.56 5.60 -2.35
C ALA A 116 -25.31 4.91 -2.91
N GLY A 117 -24.21 4.94 -2.18
CA GLY A 117 -22.97 4.31 -2.62
C GLY A 117 -21.91 4.23 -1.52
N PRO A 118 -20.83 3.46 -1.72
CA PRO A 118 -19.79 3.32 -0.71
C PRO A 118 -19.14 4.67 -0.41
N VAL A 119 -18.81 4.88 0.87
CA VAL A 119 -18.00 6.02 1.28
C VAL A 119 -16.57 5.79 0.77
N PRO A 120 -15.96 6.78 0.08
CA PRO A 120 -14.57 6.67 -0.37
C PRO A 120 -13.65 6.27 0.79
N ASP A 121 -12.75 5.32 0.53
CA ASP A 121 -11.80 4.76 1.51
C ASP A 121 -12.43 4.09 2.75
N GLN A 122 -13.76 3.97 2.82
CA GLN A 122 -14.49 3.35 3.93
C GLN A 122 -15.57 2.38 3.39
N PRO A 123 -15.19 1.26 2.73
CA PRO A 123 -16.13 0.36 2.06
C PRO A 123 -17.10 -0.36 3.01
N TRP A 124 -16.89 -0.25 4.32
CA TRP A 124 -17.82 -0.73 5.36
C TRP A 124 -18.99 0.23 5.61
N ALA A 125 -18.91 1.47 5.09
CA ALA A 125 -19.92 2.51 5.20
C ALA A 125 -20.46 2.89 3.82
N THR A 126 -21.75 3.21 3.78
CA THR A 126 -22.46 3.69 2.60
C THR A 126 -23.01 5.07 2.87
N SER A 127 -22.72 6.02 1.99
CA SER A 127 -23.34 7.35 2.01
C SER A 127 -24.68 7.32 1.28
N LEU A 128 -25.62 8.10 1.80
CA LEU A 128 -26.99 8.23 1.33
C LEU A 128 -27.30 9.72 1.17
N VAL A 129 -27.69 10.18 -0.01
CA VAL A 129 -28.14 11.56 -0.20
C VAL A 129 -29.65 11.57 -0.29
N VAL A 130 -30.28 12.25 0.67
CA VAL A 130 -31.74 12.37 0.77
C VAL A 130 -32.18 13.82 0.55
N ARG A 131 -33.22 14.02 -0.26
CA ARG A 131 -33.81 15.32 -0.53
C ARG A 131 -34.88 15.64 0.52
N LEU A 132 -34.72 16.74 1.25
CA LEU A 132 -35.68 17.15 2.28
C LEU A 132 -37.05 17.51 1.66
N ASN A 133 -38.13 17.34 2.41
CA ASN A 133 -39.50 17.76 2.02
C ASN A 133 -39.76 19.24 2.36
N GLU A 134 -40.49 19.96 1.50
CA GLU A 134 -40.72 21.41 1.63
C GLU A 134 -41.49 21.86 2.84
N ASP A 135 -42.28 20.94 3.39
CA ASP A 135 -43.02 21.17 4.62
C ASP A 135 -42.14 21.04 5.89
N MET A 136 -40.88 20.60 5.75
CA MET A 136 -39.95 20.37 6.87
C MET A 136 -39.08 21.59 7.19
N GLN A 137 -39.70 22.75 7.45
CA GLN A 137 -38.95 24.00 7.61
C GLN A 137 -38.22 24.13 8.95
N ASP A 138 -38.96 24.19 10.05
CA ASP A 138 -38.42 24.44 11.40
C ASP A 138 -39.06 23.49 12.42
N LEU A 139 -38.76 22.20 12.25
CA LEU A 139 -39.35 21.11 13.04
C LEU A 139 -38.59 20.82 14.34
N GLY A 140 -37.39 21.38 14.50
CA GLY A 140 -36.45 20.95 15.52
C GLY A 140 -35.83 19.60 15.17
N ASP A 141 -35.59 18.75 16.16
CA ASP A 141 -35.09 17.40 15.90
C ASP A 141 -36.18 16.46 15.34
N VAL A 142 -35.84 15.73 14.29
CA VAL A 142 -36.64 14.62 13.74
C VAL A 142 -35.90 13.29 13.89
N LEU A 143 -36.65 12.19 13.90
CA LEU A 143 -36.08 10.83 13.86
C LEU A 143 -36.12 10.29 12.43
N ILE A 144 -34.96 10.01 11.85
CA ILE A 144 -34.82 9.51 10.48
C ILE A 144 -34.50 8.01 10.43
N ARG A 145 -35.09 7.31 9.45
CA ARG A 145 -34.97 5.87 9.25
C ARG A 145 -34.74 5.53 7.78
N VAL A 146 -33.90 4.54 7.51
CA VAL A 146 -33.70 3.94 6.19
C VAL A 146 -34.30 2.54 6.17
N ARG A 147 -34.91 2.15 5.05
CA ARG A 147 -35.37 0.78 4.81
C ARG A 147 -34.75 0.24 3.53
N TYR A 148 -34.28 -1.00 3.59
CA TYR A 148 -33.71 -1.73 2.47
C TYR A 148 -34.19 -3.19 2.53
N LYS A 149 -34.76 -3.70 1.43
CA LYS A 149 -35.27 -5.09 1.32
C LYS A 149 -36.21 -5.50 2.46
N GLY A 150 -37.07 -4.57 2.91
CA GLY A 150 -38.03 -4.80 3.99
C GLY A 150 -37.43 -4.72 5.41
N LEU A 151 -36.12 -4.56 5.54
CA LEU A 151 -35.44 -4.34 6.82
C LEU A 151 -35.34 -2.85 7.12
N SER A 152 -35.59 -2.49 8.37
CA SER A 152 -35.49 -1.11 8.85
C SER A 152 -34.18 -0.89 9.59
N SER A 153 -33.61 0.31 9.48
CA SER A 153 -32.52 0.73 10.33
C SER A 153 -32.97 1.14 11.73
N ASN A 154 -32.00 1.32 12.63
CA ASN A 154 -32.18 2.20 13.78
C ASN A 154 -32.61 3.59 13.31
N ARG A 155 -33.30 4.32 14.18
CA ARG A 155 -33.59 5.74 13.96
C ARG A 155 -32.50 6.59 14.59
N VAL A 156 -32.04 7.58 13.84
CA VAL A 156 -31.06 8.57 14.33
C VAL A 156 -31.69 9.95 14.29
N ARG A 157 -31.15 10.86 15.08
CA ARG A 157 -31.67 12.21 15.25
C ARG A 157 -31.04 13.20 14.27
N LEU A 158 -31.84 14.10 13.72
CA LEU A 158 -31.42 15.14 12.76
C LEU A 158 -32.14 16.46 13.06
N GLY A 159 -31.41 17.57 13.18
CA GLY A 159 -31.97 18.90 13.45
C GLY A 159 -32.39 19.64 12.17
N LEU A 160 -33.64 20.11 12.11
CA LEU A 160 -34.22 20.86 11.00
C LEU A 160 -34.73 22.23 11.47
N GLY A 161 -34.14 23.30 10.91
CA GLY A 161 -34.36 24.71 11.28
C GLY A 161 -33.68 25.12 12.59
N HIS A 162 -33.84 24.32 13.65
CA HIS A 162 -33.08 24.42 14.90
C HIS A 162 -32.72 23.03 15.47
N VAL A 163 -31.82 23.01 16.46
CA VAL A 163 -31.44 21.80 17.21
C VAL A 163 -32.21 21.76 18.53
N GLY A 164 -32.73 20.58 18.89
CA GLY A 164 -33.64 20.41 20.02
C GLY A 164 -35.11 20.40 19.58
N GLY A 165 -36.02 20.13 20.51
CA GLY A 165 -37.38 19.71 20.14
C GLY A 165 -37.39 18.25 19.65
N GLY A 166 -38.51 17.78 19.11
CA GLY A 166 -38.58 16.41 18.56
C GLY A 166 -39.06 15.32 19.51
N LEU A 167 -39.26 14.12 18.95
CA LEU A 167 -39.62 12.94 19.72
C LEU A 167 -38.46 12.49 20.64
N PRO A 168 -38.77 11.83 21.77
CA PRO A 168 -37.81 11.00 22.47
C PRO A 168 -37.20 9.96 21.52
N ASP A 169 -35.96 9.55 21.76
CA ASP A 169 -35.39 8.41 21.05
C ASP A 169 -36.21 7.14 21.29
N ASP A 170 -36.11 6.18 20.37
CA ASP A 170 -36.73 4.86 20.53
C ASP A 170 -36.31 4.19 21.83
N GLU A 171 -37.21 3.42 22.43
CA GLU A 171 -36.88 2.62 23.61
C GLU A 171 -35.71 1.67 23.30
N GLY A 172 -34.61 1.81 24.04
CA GLY A 172 -33.39 1.04 23.83
C GLY A 172 -32.46 1.57 22.73
N ALA A 173 -32.75 2.75 22.16
CA ALA A 173 -31.82 3.42 21.26
C ALA A 173 -30.50 3.74 21.97
N VAL A 174 -29.39 3.43 21.31
CA VAL A 174 -28.03 3.70 21.76
C VAL A 174 -27.23 4.36 20.65
N PRO A 175 -26.16 5.10 20.97
CA PRO A 175 -25.22 5.57 19.96
C PRO A 175 -24.70 4.43 19.07
N THR A 176 -24.69 4.64 17.77
CA THR A 176 -24.20 3.74 16.73
C THR A 176 -23.04 4.38 15.96
N PRO A 177 -21.89 4.65 16.62
CA PRO A 177 -20.73 5.18 15.93
C PRO A 177 -20.27 4.20 14.83
N GLY A 178 -19.73 4.75 13.74
CA GLY A 178 -19.19 3.96 12.65
C GLY A 178 -18.06 3.07 13.17
N THR A 179 -18.22 1.75 13.08
CA THR A 179 -17.23 0.78 13.52
C THR A 179 -16.81 -0.10 12.35
N LEU A 180 -15.50 -0.25 12.17
CA LEU A 180 -14.96 -1.37 11.42
C LEU A 180 -15.31 -2.62 12.22
N VAL A 181 -16.42 -3.31 11.89
CA VAL A 181 -16.53 -4.70 12.31
C VAL A 181 -15.46 -5.44 11.52
N PRO A 182 -14.38 -5.93 12.14
CA PRO A 182 -13.40 -6.72 11.42
C PRO A 182 -14.13 -8.01 11.05
N THR A 183 -14.48 -8.18 9.79
CA THR A 183 -14.77 -9.51 9.30
C THR A 183 -13.48 -10.29 9.48
N THR A 184 -13.50 -11.29 10.36
CA THR A 184 -12.45 -12.30 10.51
C THR A 184 -12.46 -13.18 9.27
N ILE A 185 -12.15 -12.58 8.11
CA ILE A 185 -11.66 -13.31 6.96
C ILE A 185 -10.19 -13.52 7.26
N ASN A 186 -9.72 -14.77 7.16
CA ASN A 186 -8.27 -15.03 7.13
C ASN A 186 -7.67 -14.09 6.09
N ALA A 187 -6.92 -13.07 6.52
CA ALA A 187 -6.32 -12.12 5.62
C ALA A 187 -5.40 -12.91 4.69
N THR A 188 -5.77 -13.01 3.42
CA THR A 188 -4.92 -13.55 2.38
C THR A 188 -4.14 -12.40 1.76
N ALA A 189 -2.93 -12.67 1.27
CA ALA A 189 -2.09 -11.70 0.57
C ALA A 189 -2.65 -11.39 -0.84
N GLY A 190 -3.93 -11.00 -0.93
CA GLY A 190 -4.71 -11.02 -2.18
C GLY A 190 -5.59 -12.28 -2.28
N ASN A 191 -6.42 -12.40 -3.32
CA ASN A 191 -7.43 -13.47 -3.42
C ASN A 191 -7.41 -14.20 -4.79
N LEU A 192 -6.25 -14.22 -5.46
CA LEU A 192 -6.06 -14.96 -6.71
C LEU A 192 -6.19 -16.46 -6.48
N THR A 193 -7.03 -17.13 -7.27
CA THR A 193 -7.18 -18.58 -7.27
C THR A 193 -6.18 -19.24 -8.24
N ILE A 194 -5.98 -20.55 -8.10
CA ILE A 194 -5.16 -21.35 -9.04
C ILE A 194 -5.62 -21.14 -10.48
N ALA A 195 -6.93 -21.16 -10.74
CA ALA A 195 -7.49 -21.02 -12.07
C ALA A 195 -7.24 -19.62 -12.67
N GLU A 196 -7.28 -18.58 -11.84
CA GLU A 196 -6.98 -17.21 -12.27
C GLU A 196 -5.49 -17.04 -12.59
N VAL A 197 -4.59 -17.62 -11.78
CA VAL A 197 -3.15 -17.64 -12.06
C VAL A 197 -2.86 -18.38 -13.38
N GLN A 198 -3.50 -19.53 -13.61
CA GLN A 198 -3.41 -20.25 -14.89
C GLN A 198 -3.93 -19.41 -16.06
N THR A 199 -5.01 -18.65 -15.85
CA THR A 199 -5.59 -17.78 -16.88
C THR A 199 -4.63 -16.66 -17.26
N ILE A 200 -4.07 -15.95 -16.28
CA ILE A 200 -3.10 -14.86 -16.49
C ILE A 200 -1.87 -15.37 -17.24
N ILE A 201 -1.30 -16.50 -16.83
CA ILE A 201 -0.17 -17.13 -17.53
C ILE A 201 -0.56 -17.54 -18.95
N SER A 202 -1.74 -18.13 -19.13
CA SER A 202 -2.21 -18.56 -20.46
C SER A 202 -2.40 -17.38 -21.40
N GLN A 203 -2.93 -16.26 -20.92
CA GLN A 203 -3.06 -15.02 -21.68
C GLN A 203 -1.70 -14.45 -22.08
N ALA A 204 -0.74 -14.41 -21.15
CA ALA A 204 0.64 -13.97 -21.41
C ALA A 204 1.31 -14.83 -22.50
N VAL A 205 1.31 -16.15 -22.32
CA VAL A 205 1.96 -17.10 -23.25
C VAL A 205 1.28 -17.10 -24.61
N SER A 206 -0.05 -16.94 -24.67
CA SER A 206 -0.77 -16.82 -25.95
C SER A 206 -0.38 -15.55 -26.70
N ALA A 207 -0.27 -14.41 -25.99
CA ALA A 207 0.21 -13.16 -26.56
C ALA A 207 1.66 -13.29 -27.07
N ALA A 208 2.54 -13.84 -26.25
CA ALA A 208 3.95 -14.08 -26.60
C ALA A 208 4.09 -14.97 -27.84
N ALA A 209 3.34 -16.08 -27.90
CA ALA A 209 3.29 -16.97 -29.06
C ALA A 209 2.79 -16.25 -30.32
N SER A 210 1.76 -15.40 -30.21
CA SER A 210 1.24 -14.61 -31.35
C SER A 210 2.25 -13.58 -31.88
N LEU A 211 3.16 -13.12 -31.02
CA LEU A 211 4.26 -12.22 -31.37
C LEU A 211 5.53 -12.96 -31.82
N ASN A 212 5.51 -14.30 -31.84
CA ASN A 212 6.69 -15.14 -32.10
C ASN A 212 7.85 -14.83 -31.14
N ARG A 213 7.55 -14.69 -29.85
CA ARG A 213 8.50 -14.40 -28.78
C ARG A 213 8.35 -15.44 -27.67
N ALA A 214 9.46 -16.06 -27.27
CA ALA A 214 9.49 -16.98 -26.13
C ALA A 214 9.93 -16.20 -24.89
N VAL A 215 9.13 -16.26 -23.83
CA VAL A 215 9.35 -15.50 -22.60
C VAL A 215 9.21 -16.36 -21.35
N THR A 216 9.73 -15.86 -20.24
CA THR A 216 9.41 -16.33 -18.89
C THR A 216 8.34 -15.41 -18.29
N VAL A 217 7.30 -16.02 -17.73
CA VAL A 217 6.16 -15.33 -17.09
C VAL A 217 6.16 -15.66 -15.60
N ALA A 218 6.12 -14.65 -14.75
CA ALA A 218 5.92 -14.81 -13.31
C ALA A 218 4.64 -14.11 -12.85
N VAL A 219 3.91 -14.74 -11.93
CA VAL A 219 2.76 -14.15 -11.25
C VAL A 219 3.04 -14.16 -9.75
N THR A 220 2.78 -13.05 -9.07
CA THR A 220 2.86 -12.94 -7.62
C THR A 220 1.54 -12.47 -7.03
N ASP A 221 1.32 -12.76 -5.75
CA ASP A 221 0.23 -12.16 -4.97
C ASP A 221 0.61 -10.76 -4.46
N ARG A 222 -0.26 -10.14 -3.65
CA ARG A 222 -0.12 -8.76 -3.18
C ARG A 222 1.12 -8.53 -2.31
N GLU A 223 1.59 -9.56 -1.62
CA GLU A 223 2.80 -9.51 -0.78
C GLU A 223 4.03 -10.04 -1.51
N ALA A 224 3.92 -10.24 -2.82
CA ALA A 224 4.94 -10.80 -3.69
C ALA A 224 5.29 -12.27 -3.40
N ASN A 225 4.38 -13.07 -2.83
CA ASN A 225 4.54 -14.53 -2.88
C ASN A 225 4.39 -14.99 -4.32
N VAL A 226 5.35 -15.78 -4.80
CA VAL A 226 5.32 -16.29 -6.18
C VAL A 226 4.22 -17.35 -6.31
N LEU A 227 3.23 -17.07 -7.15
CA LEU A 227 2.08 -17.93 -7.40
C LEU A 227 2.30 -18.88 -8.58
N GLY A 228 3.31 -18.64 -9.40
CA GLY A 228 3.69 -19.50 -10.50
C GLY A 228 4.70 -18.84 -11.41
N VAL A 229 5.63 -19.64 -11.94
CA VAL A 229 6.54 -19.22 -13.01
C VAL A 229 6.42 -20.21 -14.17
N PHE A 230 6.14 -19.70 -15.36
CA PHE A 230 6.08 -20.49 -16.59
C PHE A 230 7.19 -20.05 -17.55
N VAL A 231 7.98 -20.99 -18.03
CA VAL A 231 9.07 -20.76 -18.97
C VAL A 231 8.68 -21.35 -20.31
N MET A 232 8.51 -20.49 -21.32
CA MET A 232 8.22 -20.95 -22.68
C MET A 232 9.42 -21.71 -23.26
N THR A 233 9.14 -22.69 -24.13
CA THR A 233 10.20 -23.38 -24.88
C THR A 233 10.99 -22.37 -25.71
N GLY A 234 12.31 -22.30 -25.51
CA GLY A 234 13.19 -21.38 -26.21
C GLY A 234 13.31 -19.98 -25.58
N ALA A 235 12.67 -19.72 -24.44
CA ALA A 235 12.88 -18.48 -23.70
C ALA A 235 14.33 -18.39 -23.17
N PRO A 236 14.94 -17.19 -23.10
CA PRO A 236 16.25 -17.02 -22.50
C PRO A 236 16.28 -17.54 -21.05
N SER A 237 17.33 -18.26 -20.67
CA SER A 237 17.51 -18.75 -19.31
C SER A 237 18.06 -17.68 -18.35
N SER A 238 18.67 -16.64 -18.90
CA SER A 238 19.36 -15.58 -18.17
C SER A 238 19.05 -14.21 -18.75
N THR A 239 19.23 -13.20 -17.92
CA THR A 239 19.17 -11.79 -18.26
C THR A 239 20.41 -11.07 -17.75
N THR A 240 20.80 -9.97 -18.40
CA THR A 240 21.94 -9.15 -17.99
C THR A 240 21.44 -7.80 -17.49
N ILE A 241 21.84 -7.43 -16.27
CA ILE A 241 21.56 -6.09 -15.73
C ILE A 241 22.40 -5.08 -16.51
N ARG A 242 21.73 -4.16 -17.21
CA ARG A 242 22.40 -3.19 -18.08
C ARG A 242 21.56 -1.93 -18.26
N SER A 243 22.16 -0.76 -18.09
CA SER A 243 21.52 0.54 -18.39
C SER A 243 22.50 1.55 -18.99
N VAL A 244 22.65 2.72 -18.37
CA VAL A 244 23.55 3.82 -18.80
C VAL A 244 24.91 3.79 -18.12
N GLY A 245 25.04 3.05 -17.02
CA GLY A 245 26.27 3.00 -16.23
C GLY A 245 27.43 2.35 -16.97
N THR A 246 28.64 2.52 -16.44
CA THR A 246 29.85 1.89 -16.99
C THR A 246 29.84 0.39 -16.71
N PHE A 247 30.04 -0.43 -17.75
CA PHE A 247 30.08 -1.90 -17.62
C PHE A 247 31.09 -2.35 -16.56
N GLY A 248 30.69 -3.27 -15.68
CA GLY A 248 31.51 -3.76 -14.57
C GLY A 248 31.49 -2.88 -13.31
N ARG A 249 30.84 -1.71 -13.34
CA ARG A 249 30.58 -0.86 -12.16
C ARG A 249 29.20 -1.16 -11.58
N GLY A 250 29.04 -1.04 -10.26
CA GLY A 250 27.80 -1.43 -9.58
C GLY A 250 27.34 -2.82 -10.00
N LEU A 251 26.07 -2.97 -10.40
CA LEU A 251 25.54 -4.21 -10.97
C LEU A 251 25.58 -4.26 -12.51
N GLU A 252 26.10 -3.25 -13.20
CA GLU A 252 26.17 -3.20 -14.67
C GLU A 252 27.00 -4.38 -15.23
N GLY A 253 26.37 -5.21 -16.04
CA GLY A 253 26.95 -6.44 -16.61
C GLY A 253 26.74 -7.70 -15.75
N THR A 254 26.04 -7.60 -14.62
CA THR A 254 25.71 -8.78 -13.80
C THR A 254 24.69 -9.66 -14.51
N VAL A 255 24.95 -10.96 -14.59
CA VAL A 255 24.02 -11.95 -15.17
C VAL A 255 23.21 -12.61 -14.08
N ALA A 256 21.89 -12.69 -14.26
CA ALA A 256 20.95 -13.34 -13.36
C ALA A 256 20.00 -14.28 -14.12
N PRO A 257 19.33 -15.23 -13.44
CA PRO A 257 18.27 -16.03 -14.06
C PRO A 257 17.14 -15.15 -14.61
N ALA A 258 16.65 -15.44 -15.81
CA ALA A 258 15.52 -14.69 -16.40
C ALA A 258 14.25 -14.78 -15.53
N SER A 259 14.05 -15.91 -14.84
CA SER A 259 12.97 -16.08 -13.87
C SER A 259 13.06 -15.09 -12.70
N PHE A 260 14.26 -14.67 -12.29
CA PHE A 260 14.44 -13.72 -11.20
C PHE A 260 14.02 -12.31 -11.63
N ALA A 261 14.33 -11.90 -12.86
CA ALA A 261 13.82 -10.66 -13.42
C ALA A 261 12.31 -10.67 -13.58
N ALA A 262 11.72 -11.75 -14.12
CA ALA A 262 10.27 -11.89 -14.22
C ALA A 262 9.58 -11.77 -12.84
N ILE A 263 10.11 -12.42 -11.80
CA ILE A 263 9.58 -12.33 -10.42
C ILE A 263 9.73 -10.89 -9.88
N SER A 264 10.88 -10.26 -10.04
CA SER A 264 11.10 -8.87 -9.60
C SER A 264 10.18 -7.89 -10.33
N LYS A 265 9.95 -8.06 -11.64
CA LYS A 265 8.98 -7.27 -12.43
C LYS A 265 7.55 -7.46 -11.89
N ALA A 266 7.12 -8.70 -11.65
CA ALA A 266 5.80 -9.03 -11.10
C ALA A 266 5.58 -8.42 -9.72
N GLY A 267 6.52 -8.67 -8.81
CA GLY A 267 6.45 -8.18 -7.44
C GLY A 267 6.49 -6.66 -7.36
N THR A 268 7.18 -5.98 -8.27
CA THR A 268 7.17 -4.52 -8.31
C THR A 268 5.75 -3.97 -8.54
N GLY A 269 5.04 -4.48 -9.54
CA GLY A 269 3.63 -4.11 -9.77
C GLY A 269 2.76 -4.38 -8.54
N ALA A 270 2.96 -5.54 -7.88
CA ALA A 270 2.22 -5.94 -6.70
C ALA A 270 2.48 -5.06 -5.47
N LEU A 271 3.74 -4.70 -5.19
CA LEU A 271 4.15 -4.03 -3.97
C LEU A 271 3.86 -2.52 -3.98
N PHE A 272 3.94 -1.87 -5.15
CA PHE A 272 3.68 -0.43 -5.31
C PHE A 272 2.19 -0.05 -5.37
N SER A 273 1.35 -0.97 -5.84
CA SER A 273 -0.05 -0.70 -6.13
C SER A 273 -0.96 -0.84 -4.89
N THR A 274 -2.00 -0.03 -4.82
CA THR A 274 -2.97 0.08 -3.72
C THR A 274 -4.39 0.26 -4.29
N THR A 275 -5.40 0.51 -3.45
CA THR A 275 -6.72 0.95 -3.94
C THR A 275 -6.73 2.42 -4.40
N GLY A 276 -5.73 3.22 -3.99
CA GLY A 276 -5.62 4.63 -4.35
C GLY A 276 -4.66 4.93 -5.50
N ASN A 277 -3.76 4.01 -5.85
CA ASN A 277 -2.80 4.15 -6.95
C ASN A 277 -2.47 2.79 -7.58
N ALA A 278 -2.17 2.77 -8.88
CA ALA A 278 -1.69 1.61 -9.60
C ALA A 278 -0.44 1.97 -10.41
N PHE A 279 0.68 1.33 -10.08
CA PHE A 279 1.98 1.60 -10.69
C PHE A 279 2.58 0.34 -11.30
N THR A 280 3.29 0.52 -12.41
CA THR A 280 3.99 -0.53 -13.13
C THR A 280 5.50 -0.42 -12.89
N THR A 281 6.27 -1.35 -13.45
CA THR A 281 7.73 -1.20 -13.47
C THR A 281 8.20 0.01 -14.29
N ARG A 282 7.43 0.46 -15.29
CA ARG A 282 7.69 1.72 -16.01
C ARG A 282 7.53 2.92 -15.09
N THR A 283 6.47 2.95 -14.27
CA THR A 283 6.31 4.00 -13.26
C THR A 283 7.49 4.01 -12.30
N ALA A 284 7.89 2.83 -11.80
CA ALA A 284 9.02 2.68 -10.91
C ALA A 284 10.33 3.17 -11.56
N GLY A 285 10.61 2.76 -12.80
CA GLY A 285 11.78 3.19 -13.57
C GLY A 285 11.84 4.70 -13.82
N PHE A 286 10.69 5.37 -13.94
CA PHE A 286 10.62 6.82 -14.14
C PHE A 286 10.99 7.63 -12.89
N ILE A 287 10.62 7.15 -11.69
CA ILE A 287 10.73 7.92 -10.43
C ILE A 287 12.02 7.63 -9.62
N ILE A 288 12.97 6.91 -10.20
CA ILE A 288 14.25 6.55 -9.56
C ILE A 288 15.47 7.19 -10.22
N GLN A 289 15.25 7.98 -11.27
CA GLN A 289 16.32 8.52 -12.11
C GLN A 289 16.95 9.77 -11.48
N GLU A 290 18.08 10.18 -12.04
CA GLU A 290 18.80 11.38 -11.64
C GLU A 290 17.98 12.66 -11.84
N HIS A 291 17.03 12.67 -12.78
CA HIS A 291 16.10 13.78 -13.05
C HIS A 291 14.64 13.32 -13.08
N LEU A 292 13.72 14.23 -12.71
CA LEU A 292 12.28 14.07 -12.85
C LEU A 292 11.66 15.28 -13.59
N PRO A 293 11.07 15.08 -14.78
CA PRO A 293 11.10 13.85 -15.57
C PRO A 293 12.51 13.52 -16.10
N PRO A 294 12.81 12.24 -16.39
CA PRO A 294 14.06 11.85 -17.06
C PRO A 294 14.30 12.60 -18.37
N GLY A 295 15.57 12.88 -18.68
CA GLY A 295 15.98 13.54 -19.91
C GLY A 295 15.76 15.06 -19.95
N ILE A 296 15.31 15.67 -18.85
CA ILE A 296 15.19 17.12 -18.72
C ILE A 296 16.21 17.64 -17.71
N ASP A 297 17.16 18.41 -18.22
CA ASP A 297 18.23 19.06 -17.46
C ASP A 297 17.67 20.03 -16.40
N PHE A 298 18.47 20.26 -15.36
CA PHE A 298 18.21 21.17 -14.24
C PHE A 298 16.92 20.85 -13.48
N ARG A 299 16.63 19.54 -13.31
CA ARG A 299 15.49 19.03 -12.53
C ARG A 299 15.98 18.17 -11.38
N SER A 300 15.33 18.25 -10.23
CA SER A 300 15.61 17.34 -9.12
C SER A 300 15.38 15.88 -9.51
N GLY A 301 15.98 14.96 -8.77
CA GLY A 301 15.79 13.52 -9.00
C GLY A 301 14.39 13.02 -8.75
N GLY A 302 14.16 11.80 -9.22
CA GLY A 302 12.94 11.07 -8.89
C GLY A 302 12.79 10.86 -7.37
N PRO A 303 11.55 10.90 -6.84
CA PRO A 303 11.30 10.89 -5.40
C PRO A 303 11.74 9.59 -4.72
N LEU A 304 11.86 8.48 -5.46
CA LEU A 304 12.24 7.18 -4.91
C LEU A 304 13.62 6.73 -5.40
N TYR A 305 14.49 7.66 -5.79
CA TYR A 305 15.88 7.38 -6.14
C TYR A 305 16.54 6.43 -5.12
N GLY A 306 16.95 5.24 -5.56
CA GLY A 306 17.58 4.20 -4.74
C GLY A 306 16.65 3.09 -4.22
N VAL A 307 15.33 3.18 -4.44
CA VAL A 307 14.35 2.20 -3.94
C VAL A 307 14.55 0.78 -4.48
N GLN A 308 15.28 0.62 -5.59
CA GLN A 308 15.62 -0.68 -6.18
C GLN A 308 16.32 -1.60 -5.16
N PHE A 309 17.08 -1.03 -4.23
CA PHE A 309 17.83 -1.74 -3.20
C PHE A 309 17.01 -2.01 -1.93
N SER A 310 15.74 -2.38 -2.12
CA SER A 310 14.79 -2.74 -1.07
C SER A 310 14.03 -4.00 -1.47
N SER A 311 13.41 -4.65 -0.49
CA SER A 311 12.75 -5.97 -0.63
C SER A 311 13.69 -7.05 -1.17
N LEU A 312 14.98 -6.96 -0.85
CA LEU A 312 16.04 -7.82 -1.37
C LEU A 312 16.07 -9.19 -0.66
N PRO A 313 16.60 -10.26 -1.29
CA PRO A 313 16.68 -11.60 -0.70
C PRO A 313 17.49 -11.68 0.59
N CYS A 314 18.41 -10.73 0.79
CA CYS A 314 19.24 -10.61 1.98
C CYS A 314 18.60 -9.75 3.10
N SER A 315 17.40 -9.20 2.89
CA SER A 315 16.71 -8.35 3.88
C SER A 315 16.25 -9.18 5.07
N ASP A 316 16.43 -8.65 6.29
CA ASP A 316 15.89 -9.23 7.52
C ASP A 316 14.41 -8.89 7.75
N ILE A 317 13.85 -7.96 6.96
CA ILE A 317 12.52 -7.41 7.16
C ILE A 317 11.51 -8.07 6.22
N LYS A 318 11.57 -7.78 4.91
CA LYS A 318 10.55 -8.25 3.96
C LYS A 318 10.82 -9.67 3.51
N LYS A 319 9.88 -10.57 3.82
CA LYS A 319 9.80 -11.94 3.29
C LYS A 319 8.36 -12.20 2.79
N PRO A 320 8.16 -12.94 1.67
CA PRO A 320 9.19 -13.27 0.68
C PRO A 320 9.77 -12.02 0.04
N ALA A 321 10.99 -12.15 -0.49
CA ALA A 321 11.75 -11.08 -1.11
C ALA A 321 11.67 -11.11 -2.64
N LEU A 322 12.02 -10.01 -3.28
CA LEU A 322 12.20 -9.92 -4.73
C LEU A 322 13.66 -10.24 -5.07
N PRO A 323 13.94 -11.24 -5.93
CA PRO A 323 15.30 -11.72 -6.18
C PRO A 323 16.30 -10.63 -6.61
N LEU A 324 15.86 -9.68 -7.44
CA LEU A 324 16.69 -8.55 -7.92
C LEU A 324 16.27 -7.21 -7.29
N GLY A 325 15.42 -7.22 -6.26
CA GLY A 325 14.81 -6.01 -5.71
C GLY A 325 13.67 -5.48 -6.57
N LEU A 326 13.31 -4.21 -6.35
CA LEU A 326 12.27 -3.51 -7.10
C LEU A 326 12.78 -3.13 -8.49
N SER A 327 11.96 -3.42 -9.51
CA SER A 327 12.32 -3.38 -10.91
C SER A 327 12.05 -2.04 -11.55
N ALA A 328 13.09 -1.50 -12.21
CA ALA A 328 13.00 -0.35 -13.10
C ALA A 328 12.60 -0.73 -14.53
N ASP A 329 12.68 -2.03 -14.84
CA ASP A 329 12.59 -2.56 -16.18
C ASP A 329 11.14 -2.80 -16.61
N PRO A 330 10.65 -2.16 -17.70
CA PRO A 330 9.30 -2.38 -18.23
C PRO A 330 8.96 -3.86 -18.42
N GLY A 331 7.68 -4.21 -18.29
CA GLY A 331 7.22 -5.61 -18.37
C GLY A 331 6.60 -6.17 -17.09
N GLY A 332 6.46 -5.35 -16.05
CA GLY A 332 5.70 -5.70 -14.84
C GLY A 332 4.46 -4.83 -14.65
N LEU A 333 3.28 -5.46 -14.56
CA LEU A 333 1.99 -4.79 -14.36
C LEU A 333 1.28 -5.32 -13.10
N PRO A 334 0.51 -4.48 -12.39
CA PRO A 334 -0.29 -4.93 -11.26
C PRO A 334 -1.54 -5.71 -11.73
N ILE A 335 -1.97 -6.64 -10.89
CA ILE A 335 -3.20 -7.44 -11.09
C ILE A 335 -4.24 -6.93 -10.10
N TYR A 336 -5.42 -6.59 -10.62
CA TYR A 336 -6.56 -6.11 -9.84
C TYR A 336 -7.75 -7.06 -9.98
N LYS A 337 -8.51 -7.20 -8.89
CA LYS A 337 -9.78 -7.92 -8.87
C LYS A 337 -10.78 -7.12 -8.05
N ASP A 338 -11.94 -6.85 -8.64
CA ASP A 338 -12.99 -6.02 -8.03
C ASP A 338 -12.49 -4.64 -7.54
N GLY A 339 -11.53 -4.06 -8.29
CA GLY A 339 -10.93 -2.76 -7.96
C GLY A 339 -9.85 -2.80 -6.86
N ILE A 340 -9.53 -3.97 -6.32
CA ILE A 340 -8.52 -4.16 -5.27
C ILE A 340 -7.24 -4.76 -5.89
N ALA A 341 -6.08 -4.25 -5.50
CA ALA A 341 -4.79 -4.81 -5.90
C ALA A 341 -4.60 -6.19 -5.24
N VAL A 342 -4.40 -7.24 -6.05
CA VAL A 342 -4.31 -8.64 -5.58
C VAL A 342 -3.03 -9.35 -5.98
N GLY A 343 -2.18 -8.70 -6.78
CA GLY A 343 -0.91 -9.26 -7.20
C GLY A 343 -0.23 -8.46 -8.30
N GLY A 344 0.69 -9.12 -9.00
CA GLY A 344 1.37 -8.58 -10.17
C GLY A 344 1.83 -9.68 -11.12
N VAL A 345 2.02 -9.31 -12.39
CA VAL A 345 2.58 -10.17 -13.44
C VAL A 345 3.86 -9.52 -13.98
N GLY A 346 4.86 -10.33 -14.30
CA GLY A 346 6.15 -9.87 -14.82
C GLY A 346 6.64 -10.76 -15.94
N ILE A 347 7.16 -10.14 -17.00
CA ILE A 347 7.60 -10.81 -18.23
C ILE A 347 9.08 -10.52 -18.46
N GLU A 348 9.86 -11.57 -18.74
CA GLU A 348 11.26 -11.47 -19.16
C GLU A 348 11.48 -12.31 -20.41
N GLY A 349 12.06 -11.74 -21.46
CA GLY A 349 12.16 -12.37 -22.77
C GLY A 349 13.22 -11.81 -23.70
N ASP A 350 13.76 -10.62 -23.45
CA ASP A 350 14.83 -10.05 -24.27
C ASP A 350 16.25 -10.28 -23.69
N GLY A 351 16.34 -10.69 -22.43
CA GLY A 351 17.60 -11.01 -21.75
C GLY A 351 18.34 -9.78 -21.24
N ILE A 352 17.66 -8.64 -21.10
CA ILE A 352 18.21 -7.39 -20.58
C ILE A 352 17.33 -6.88 -19.44
N TYR A 353 17.92 -6.75 -18.25
CA TYR A 353 17.26 -6.12 -17.11
C TYR A 353 17.67 -4.65 -17.01
N THR A 354 16.79 -3.75 -17.46
CA THR A 354 17.13 -2.34 -17.74
C THR A 354 16.20 -1.32 -17.06
N VAL A 355 16.17 -0.11 -17.58
CA VAL A 355 15.32 1.02 -17.23
C VAL A 355 15.00 1.80 -18.50
N ASP A 356 13.77 2.28 -18.64
CA ASP A 356 13.41 3.24 -19.68
C ASP A 356 14.03 4.61 -19.37
N ARG A 357 14.92 5.07 -20.26
CA ARG A 357 15.68 6.32 -20.10
C ARG A 357 15.09 7.50 -20.87
N ASP A 358 14.26 7.24 -21.87
CA ASP A 358 13.67 8.29 -22.70
C ASP A 358 12.15 8.16 -22.72
N PRO A 359 11.45 8.74 -21.74
CA PRO A 359 9.99 8.64 -21.65
C PRO A 359 9.24 9.36 -22.79
N ARG A 360 9.93 9.98 -23.74
CA ARG A 360 9.32 10.75 -24.85
C ARG A 360 9.08 9.91 -26.09
N ASP A 361 9.73 8.74 -26.21
CA ASP A 361 9.71 7.94 -27.44
C ASP A 361 8.47 7.04 -27.58
N SER A 362 7.64 6.94 -26.53
CA SER A 362 6.44 6.08 -26.48
C SER A 362 6.72 4.64 -26.89
N ASP A 363 7.89 4.12 -26.54
CA ASP A 363 8.29 2.74 -26.80
C ASP A 363 7.29 1.72 -26.24
N GLN A 364 7.19 0.55 -26.87
CA GLN A 364 6.35 -0.55 -26.39
C GLN A 364 7.18 -1.83 -26.38
N PRO A 365 7.99 -2.05 -25.31
CA PRO A 365 8.76 -3.27 -25.15
C PRO A 365 7.85 -4.49 -25.26
N VAL A 366 8.35 -5.55 -25.91
CA VAL A 366 7.61 -6.81 -26.10
C VAL A 366 7.08 -7.36 -24.78
N GLU A 367 7.85 -7.21 -23.72
CA GLU A 367 7.52 -7.67 -22.38
C GLU A 367 6.35 -6.87 -21.78
N GLU A 368 6.31 -5.56 -22.00
CA GLU A 368 5.20 -4.70 -21.59
C GLU A 368 3.92 -5.02 -22.37
N LEU A 369 4.02 -5.27 -23.68
CA LEU A 369 2.91 -5.71 -24.52
C LEU A 369 2.30 -7.03 -24.02
N ILE A 370 3.14 -8.00 -23.67
CA ILE A 370 2.71 -9.30 -23.15
C ILE A 370 2.10 -9.16 -21.75
N ALA A 371 2.70 -8.34 -20.87
CA ALA A 371 2.19 -8.08 -19.53
C ALA A 371 0.80 -7.41 -19.58
N ALA A 372 0.60 -6.45 -20.47
CA ALA A 372 -0.71 -5.83 -20.71
C ALA A 372 -1.75 -6.83 -21.24
N ALA A 373 -1.35 -7.79 -22.08
CA ALA A 373 -2.24 -8.85 -22.54
C ALA A 373 -2.59 -9.87 -21.44
N ALA A 374 -1.69 -10.06 -20.47
CA ALA A 374 -1.80 -11.01 -19.36
C ALA A 374 -2.76 -10.59 -18.26
N VAL A 375 -2.98 -9.28 -18.08
CA VAL A 375 -3.89 -8.72 -17.05
C VAL A 375 -5.30 -8.49 -17.59
N ARG A 376 -5.68 -9.11 -18.71
CA ARG A 376 -6.99 -8.90 -19.32
C ARG A 376 -8.10 -9.48 -18.45
N GLY A 377 -9.04 -8.64 -18.04
CA GLY A 377 -10.06 -8.96 -17.03
C GLY A 377 -9.56 -8.81 -15.58
N PHE A 378 -8.33 -8.34 -15.39
CA PHE A 378 -7.69 -8.05 -14.11
C PHE A 378 -6.98 -6.69 -14.11
N GLU A 379 -7.44 -5.76 -14.95
CA GLU A 379 -6.78 -4.48 -15.17
C GLU A 379 -6.96 -3.55 -13.96
N ALA A 380 -5.94 -2.74 -13.68
CA ALA A 380 -6.07 -1.64 -12.73
C ALA A 380 -7.20 -0.68 -13.13
N PRO A 381 -8.02 -0.19 -12.19
CA PRO A 381 -9.01 0.85 -12.47
C PRO A 381 -8.36 2.08 -13.10
N ALA A 382 -8.94 2.59 -14.19
CA ALA A 382 -8.34 3.66 -14.98
C ALA A 382 -8.02 4.91 -14.14
N LEU A 383 -8.91 5.28 -13.20
CA LEU A 383 -8.76 6.46 -12.36
C LEU A 383 -7.47 6.47 -11.53
N ILE A 384 -7.01 5.31 -11.07
CA ILE A 384 -5.89 5.21 -10.12
C ILE A 384 -4.56 4.88 -10.81
N ARG A 385 -4.54 4.70 -12.14
CA ARG A 385 -3.32 4.40 -12.89
C ARG A 385 -2.34 5.57 -12.82
N GLY A 386 -1.04 5.27 -12.89
CA GLY A 386 0.03 6.28 -12.84
C GLY A 386 -0.14 7.42 -13.84
N ASP A 387 -0.66 7.14 -15.03
CA ASP A 387 -0.98 8.13 -16.07
C ASP A 387 -2.13 9.07 -15.70
N ASN A 388 -2.81 8.88 -14.57
CA ASN A 388 -3.80 9.78 -13.98
C ASN A 388 -3.33 10.43 -12.66
N ILE A 389 -2.06 10.25 -12.31
CA ILE A 389 -1.43 10.81 -11.11
C ILE A 389 -0.39 11.86 -11.51
N LEU A 390 -0.47 13.03 -10.87
CA LEU A 390 0.44 14.16 -11.06
C LEU A 390 1.27 14.38 -9.80
N VAL A 391 2.59 14.37 -9.93
CA VAL A 391 3.53 14.74 -8.87
C VAL A 391 4.29 15.97 -9.32
N ASP A 392 4.16 17.08 -8.60
CA ASP A 392 4.75 18.38 -8.96
C ASP A 392 4.44 18.83 -10.40
N GLY A 393 3.24 18.50 -10.89
CA GLY A 393 2.78 18.79 -12.24
C GLY A 393 3.32 17.85 -13.33
N VAL A 394 4.12 16.85 -12.95
CA VAL A 394 4.61 15.79 -13.84
C VAL A 394 3.67 14.60 -13.79
N ARG A 395 3.19 14.16 -14.95
CA ARG A 395 2.38 12.94 -15.08
C ARG A 395 3.29 11.73 -15.00
N LEU A 396 2.95 10.77 -14.14
CA LEU A 396 3.68 9.51 -14.06
C LEU A 396 3.28 8.61 -15.24
N PRO A 397 4.19 7.84 -15.84
CA PRO A 397 3.81 6.85 -16.84
C PRO A 397 3.12 5.66 -16.15
N TYR A 398 2.24 4.96 -16.88
CA TYR A 398 1.68 3.66 -16.47
C TYR A 398 2.11 2.57 -17.44
N SER A 399 1.68 2.64 -18.69
CA SER A 399 2.14 1.78 -19.77
C SER A 399 2.00 2.54 -21.08
N ASN A 400 2.92 2.32 -22.02
CA ASN A 400 2.83 2.89 -23.36
C ASN A 400 1.97 2.02 -24.30
N VAL A 401 1.53 0.85 -23.83
CA VAL A 401 0.72 -0.09 -24.61
C VAL A 401 -0.71 0.41 -24.75
N VAL A 402 -1.09 0.80 -25.98
CA VAL A 402 -2.45 1.25 -26.30
C VAL A 402 -3.36 0.08 -26.66
N ASN A 403 -2.84 -0.87 -27.46
CA ASN A 403 -3.60 -2.00 -27.99
C ASN A 403 -2.86 -3.32 -27.68
N PRO A 404 -3.10 -3.92 -26.49
CA PRO A 404 -2.44 -5.18 -26.15
C PRO A 404 -2.91 -6.32 -27.07
N PRO A 405 -2.03 -7.28 -27.44
CA PRO A 405 -2.41 -8.43 -28.24
C PRO A 405 -3.57 -9.22 -27.61
N ALA A 406 -4.50 -9.66 -28.45
CA ALA A 406 -5.73 -10.34 -28.03
C ALA A 406 -5.98 -11.67 -28.76
N PRO A 407 -5.00 -12.58 -28.89
CA PRO A 407 -5.23 -13.87 -29.53
C PRO A 407 -6.18 -14.74 -28.70
N ALA A 408 -6.70 -15.80 -29.31
CA ALA A 408 -7.42 -16.84 -28.58
C ALA A 408 -6.50 -17.45 -27.50
N THR A 409 -6.99 -17.52 -26.26
CA THR A 409 -6.21 -18.05 -25.13
C THR A 409 -6.01 -19.55 -25.30
N ILE A 410 -4.75 -19.97 -25.40
CA ILE A 410 -4.35 -21.38 -25.39
C ILE A 410 -4.65 -21.95 -24.00
N ALA A 411 -5.24 -23.14 -23.94
CA ALA A 411 -5.50 -23.80 -22.66
C ALA A 411 -4.19 -24.05 -21.88
N PHE A 412 -4.22 -23.87 -20.56
CA PHE A 412 -3.01 -23.91 -19.71
C PHE A 412 -2.16 -25.19 -19.89
N LEU A 413 -2.81 -26.36 -20.01
CA LEU A 413 -2.12 -27.64 -20.19
C LEU A 413 -1.51 -27.83 -21.60
N SER A 414 -1.85 -26.95 -22.54
CA SER A 414 -1.37 -26.97 -23.93
C SER A 414 -0.36 -25.86 -24.22
N LEU A 415 0.08 -25.10 -23.21
CA LEU A 415 1.02 -24.02 -23.39
C LEU A 415 2.40 -24.55 -23.83
N PRO A 416 3.09 -23.87 -24.78
CA PRO A 416 4.42 -24.28 -25.23
C PRO A 416 5.50 -23.91 -24.20
N GLY A 417 5.78 -24.82 -23.28
CA GLY A 417 6.78 -24.62 -22.24
C GLY A 417 6.51 -25.49 -21.01
N SER A 418 7.00 -25.05 -19.86
CA SER A 418 6.80 -25.76 -18.60
C SER A 418 6.72 -24.82 -17.41
N VAL A 419 6.04 -25.26 -16.36
CA VAL A 419 6.07 -24.60 -15.05
C VAL A 419 7.44 -24.88 -14.41
N LEU A 420 8.09 -23.84 -13.91
CA LEU A 420 9.36 -23.98 -13.20
C LEU A 420 9.12 -24.63 -11.84
N GLY A 421 9.68 -25.82 -11.60
CA GLY A 421 9.35 -26.64 -10.43
C GLY A 421 9.58 -25.98 -9.06
N ALA A 422 10.50 -25.00 -8.98
CA ALA A 422 10.72 -24.21 -7.77
C ALA A 422 9.54 -23.27 -7.43
N PHE A 423 8.69 -22.95 -8.40
CA PHE A 423 7.57 -22.03 -8.29
C PHE A 423 6.32 -22.64 -8.94
N PRO A 424 5.72 -23.66 -8.30
CA PRO A 424 4.53 -24.32 -8.82
C PRO A 424 3.34 -23.36 -8.88
N ILE A 425 2.33 -23.70 -9.67
CA ILE A 425 1.08 -22.93 -9.72
C ILE A 425 0.30 -23.10 -8.42
N GLN A 426 -0.02 -21.99 -7.77
CA GLN A 426 -0.77 -21.93 -6.53
C GLN A 426 -1.66 -20.68 -6.46
N GLY A 427 -2.65 -20.68 -5.56
CA GLY A 427 -3.44 -19.48 -5.24
C GLY A 427 -2.73 -18.56 -4.26
N ALA A 428 -3.32 -17.41 -3.97
CA ALA A 428 -2.81 -16.43 -3.01
C ALA A 428 -2.53 -17.07 -1.65
N GLN A 429 -1.43 -16.65 -1.03
CA GLN A 429 -0.99 -17.21 0.24
C GLN A 429 -1.67 -16.50 1.43
N THR A 430 -1.56 -17.07 2.62
CA THR A 430 -1.94 -16.38 3.85
C THR A 430 -1.07 -15.13 4.01
N SER A 431 -1.69 -14.01 4.38
CA SER A 431 -0.98 -12.76 4.64
C SER A 431 -0.01 -12.94 5.79
N ALA A 432 1.20 -12.39 5.66
CA ALA A 432 2.13 -12.25 6.78
C ALA A 432 1.68 -11.17 7.77
N PHE A 433 0.77 -10.30 7.34
CA PHE A 433 0.21 -9.21 8.12
C PHE A 433 -1.08 -9.63 8.82
N VAL A 434 -1.21 -9.25 10.08
CA VAL A 434 -2.43 -9.45 10.87
C VAL A 434 -3.03 -8.09 11.24
N PRO A 435 -4.37 -7.94 11.25
CA PRO A 435 -5.01 -6.69 11.64
C PRO A 435 -4.60 -6.23 13.04
N ALA A 436 -4.38 -4.92 13.19
CA ALA A 436 -4.06 -4.28 14.46
C ALA A 436 -4.65 -2.86 14.53
N ASN A 437 -4.80 -2.33 15.74
CA ASN A 437 -5.14 -0.94 15.98
C ASN A 437 -4.06 -0.28 16.84
N VAL A 438 -3.54 0.85 16.38
CA VAL A 438 -2.49 1.61 17.08
C VAL A 438 -2.92 3.07 17.13
N GLY A 439 -3.08 3.60 18.34
CA GLY A 439 -3.49 5.01 18.52
C GLY A 439 -4.89 5.32 17.96
N GLY A 440 -5.80 4.34 17.91
CA GLY A 440 -7.11 4.50 17.28
C GLY A 440 -7.11 4.33 15.76
N VAL A 441 -5.94 4.12 15.13
CA VAL A 441 -5.80 3.92 13.70
C VAL A 441 -5.75 2.44 13.37
N SER A 442 -6.63 2.00 12.47
CA SER A 442 -6.64 0.63 11.97
C SER A 442 -5.55 0.40 10.94
N GLY A 443 -4.91 -0.75 11.03
CA GLY A 443 -3.88 -1.19 10.11
C GLY A 443 -3.52 -2.63 10.37
N GLU A 444 -2.27 -2.96 10.11
CA GLU A 444 -1.76 -4.32 10.13
C GLU A 444 -0.33 -4.35 10.68
N VAL A 445 0.04 -5.48 11.26
CA VAL A 445 1.37 -5.73 11.82
C VAL A 445 1.90 -7.08 11.37
N ASP A 446 3.22 -7.20 11.32
CA ASP A 446 3.89 -8.50 11.27
C ASP A 446 4.20 -8.91 12.71
N THR A 447 3.86 -10.15 13.07
CA THR A 447 4.02 -10.66 14.45
C THR A 447 5.48 -10.74 14.90
N ARG A 448 6.46 -10.66 13.98
CA ARG A 448 7.89 -10.52 14.33
C ARG A 448 8.23 -9.20 15.01
N PHE A 449 7.43 -8.16 14.75
CA PHE A 449 7.66 -6.79 15.24
C PHE A 449 6.48 -6.26 16.07
N PHE A 450 5.63 -7.18 16.57
CA PHE A 450 4.49 -6.87 17.43
C PHE A 450 4.29 -7.95 18.50
N PRO A 451 4.01 -7.60 19.78
CA PRO A 451 3.84 -6.26 20.32
C PRO A 451 5.14 -5.44 20.26
N PHE A 452 5.01 -4.11 20.26
CA PHE A 452 6.19 -3.24 20.19
C PHE A 452 7.09 -3.40 21.41
N ALA A 453 8.39 -3.42 21.16
CA ALA A 453 9.43 -3.66 22.14
C ALA A 453 10.05 -2.36 22.67
N GLY A 454 10.65 -2.44 23.85
CA GLY A 454 11.58 -1.41 24.34
C GLY A 454 12.97 -1.62 23.75
N SER A 455 13.72 -0.53 23.64
CA SER A 455 15.12 -0.52 23.19
C SER A 455 16.04 -1.22 24.19
N VAL A 456 17.03 -1.93 23.64
CA VAL A 456 18.17 -2.49 24.37
C VAL A 456 19.41 -1.59 24.26
N PHE A 457 19.40 -0.58 23.39
CA PHE A 457 20.50 0.37 23.20
C PHE A 457 20.02 1.78 22.78
N PRO A 458 20.42 2.86 23.49
CA PRO A 458 21.27 2.87 24.68
C PRO A 458 20.57 2.26 25.90
N THR A 459 21.32 1.80 26.89
CA THR A 459 20.75 1.28 28.15
C THR A 459 20.40 2.39 29.14
N GLY A 460 19.46 2.13 30.04
CA GLY A 460 19.15 3.03 31.17
C GLY A 460 18.14 4.13 30.80
N PRO A 461 18.21 5.33 31.40
CA PRO A 461 17.20 6.37 31.23
C PRO A 461 17.15 6.96 29.80
N ASN A 462 18.19 6.72 29.01
CA ASN A 462 18.31 7.11 27.61
C ASN A 462 17.95 5.95 26.67
N SER A 463 16.96 5.14 27.03
CA SER A 463 16.37 4.13 26.16
C SER A 463 14.92 4.50 25.82
N LEU A 464 14.46 4.02 24.66
CA LEU A 464 13.04 4.00 24.32
C LEU A 464 12.37 2.85 25.08
N SER A 465 11.33 3.12 25.86
CA SER A 465 10.46 2.09 26.41
C SER A 465 9.48 1.58 25.33
N SER A 466 8.85 0.42 25.55
CA SER A 466 7.76 -0.04 24.65
C SER A 466 6.60 0.96 24.60
N GLY A 467 6.34 1.68 25.70
CA GLY A 467 5.38 2.78 25.75
C GLY A 467 5.79 3.98 24.88
N ASP A 468 7.08 4.33 24.86
CA ASP A 468 7.60 5.37 23.97
C ASP A 468 7.40 4.96 22.51
N VAL A 469 7.74 3.72 22.16
CA VAL A 469 7.57 3.18 20.79
C VAL A 469 6.11 3.15 20.37
N GLN A 470 5.20 2.70 21.25
CA GLN A 470 3.76 2.75 21.02
C GLN A 470 3.27 4.18 20.76
N ALA A 471 3.73 5.16 21.54
CA ALA A 471 3.33 6.55 21.38
C ALA A 471 3.85 7.16 20.06
N ILE A 472 5.12 6.90 19.71
CA ILE A 472 5.75 7.36 18.47
C ILE A 472 4.97 6.83 17.25
N ILE A 473 4.69 5.54 17.22
CA ILE A 473 3.96 4.91 16.12
C ILE A 473 2.50 5.41 16.08
N ALA A 474 1.84 5.55 17.23
CA ALA A 474 0.47 6.08 17.31
C ALA A 474 0.36 7.51 16.77
N HIS A 475 1.27 8.42 17.17
CA HIS A 475 1.28 9.79 16.68
C HIS A 475 1.57 9.86 15.17
N ALA A 476 2.48 9.05 14.66
CA ALA A 476 2.72 8.96 13.21
C ALA A 476 1.48 8.46 12.47
N ALA A 477 0.81 7.42 12.96
CA ALA A 477 -0.40 6.89 12.34
C ALA A 477 -1.55 7.92 12.34
N GLN A 478 -1.72 8.65 13.44
CA GLN A 478 -2.71 9.74 13.53
C GLN A 478 -2.38 10.89 12.58
N GLN A 479 -1.09 11.28 12.48
CA GLN A 479 -0.64 12.31 11.54
C GLN A 479 -0.91 11.87 10.09
N ALA A 480 -0.66 10.60 9.75
CA ALA A 480 -0.95 10.07 8.42
C ALA A 480 -2.46 10.16 8.08
N ASN A 481 -3.33 9.89 9.06
CA ASN A 481 -4.79 9.99 8.91
C ASN A 481 -5.35 11.39 8.70
N ILE A 482 -4.53 12.45 8.83
CA ILE A 482 -4.92 13.83 8.50
C ILE A 482 -4.04 14.43 7.39
N THR A 483 -3.04 13.69 6.92
CA THR A 483 -2.13 14.12 5.86
C THR A 483 -2.66 13.66 4.52
N ARG A 484 -2.86 14.57 3.58
CA ARG A 484 -3.22 14.28 2.19
C ARG A 484 -2.10 13.52 1.48
N ALA A 485 -2.43 12.41 0.83
CA ALA A 485 -1.52 11.66 -0.03
C ALA A 485 -1.05 12.48 -1.24
N ALA A 486 0.17 12.24 -1.73
CA ALA A 486 0.62 12.83 -3.00
C ALA A 486 0.09 12.06 -4.21
N ILE A 487 0.02 10.74 -4.10
CA ILE A 487 -0.16 9.84 -5.26
C ILE A 487 -1.50 9.09 -5.28
N ARG A 488 -2.42 9.37 -4.36
CA ARG A 488 -3.71 8.66 -4.31
C ARG A 488 -4.82 9.38 -5.06
N GLN A 489 -5.72 8.58 -5.61
CA GLN A 489 -7.00 8.98 -6.17
C GLN A 489 -8.15 8.32 -5.37
N PRO A 490 -9.28 9.01 -5.16
CA PRO A 490 -9.53 10.40 -5.55
C PRO A 490 -8.64 11.41 -4.81
N LEU A 491 -8.41 12.57 -5.43
CA LEU A 491 -7.65 13.65 -4.80
C LEU A 491 -8.28 14.04 -3.45
N GLY A 492 -7.44 14.19 -2.42
CA GLY A 492 -7.88 14.46 -1.05
C GLY A 492 -7.85 13.23 -0.15
N SER A 493 -7.68 12.03 -0.70
CA SER A 493 -7.46 10.83 0.13
C SER A 493 -6.22 10.99 1.02
N ASN A 494 -6.36 10.52 2.26
CA ASN A 494 -5.28 10.55 3.24
C ASN A 494 -4.16 9.57 2.86
N ALA A 495 -2.95 9.91 3.31
CA ALA A 495 -1.79 9.06 3.17
C ALA A 495 -1.99 7.72 3.90
N ARG A 496 -1.43 6.67 3.32
CA ARG A 496 -1.28 5.33 3.86
C ARG A 496 0.20 4.97 3.83
N VAL A 497 0.75 4.76 5.02
CA VAL A 497 2.18 4.54 5.19
C VAL A 497 2.47 3.30 6.03
N THR A 498 3.69 2.78 5.87
CA THR A 498 4.32 1.92 6.87
C THR A 498 5.22 2.76 7.76
N ILE A 499 5.13 2.52 9.07
CA ILE A 499 5.81 3.24 10.13
C ILE A 499 6.71 2.23 10.85
N ALA A 500 8.00 2.55 10.96
CA ALA A 500 8.97 1.74 11.67
C ALA A 500 9.72 2.58 12.71
N VAL A 501 10.00 1.97 13.86
CA VAL A 501 10.88 2.54 14.89
C VAL A 501 12.02 1.56 15.14
N VAL A 502 13.24 2.09 15.15
CA VAL A 502 14.46 1.35 15.50
C VAL A 502 15.16 2.02 16.67
N ASP A 503 15.95 1.24 17.42
CA ASP A 503 16.86 1.80 18.42
C ASP A 503 18.15 2.38 17.80
N ALA A 504 19.02 2.97 18.63
CA ALA A 504 20.24 3.62 18.13
C ALA A 504 21.29 2.64 17.56
N ALA A 505 21.11 1.33 17.76
CA ALA A 505 21.91 0.26 17.17
C ALA A 505 21.26 -0.32 15.91
N GLY A 506 20.08 0.15 15.51
CA GLY A 506 19.36 -0.33 14.32
C GLY A 506 18.47 -1.56 14.57
N ASN A 507 18.25 -1.96 15.82
CA ASN A 507 17.31 -3.04 16.14
C ASN A 507 15.87 -2.54 15.95
N VAL A 508 15.03 -3.35 15.31
CA VAL A 508 13.62 -3.00 15.09
C VAL A 508 12.82 -3.14 16.38
N LEU A 509 12.19 -2.06 16.81
CA LEU A 509 11.36 -2.02 18.02
C LEU A 509 9.87 -2.17 17.72
N GLY A 510 9.45 -1.75 16.53
CA GLY A 510 8.07 -1.90 16.10
C GLY A 510 7.88 -1.48 14.66
N VAL A 511 6.96 -2.16 13.97
CA VAL A 511 6.52 -1.81 12.62
C VAL A 511 5.00 -1.89 12.57
N PHE A 512 4.36 -0.82 12.07
CA PHE A 512 2.92 -0.75 11.86
C PHE A 512 2.64 -0.24 10.45
N ARG A 513 1.80 -0.95 9.71
CA ARG A 513 1.40 -0.58 8.37
C ARG A 513 -0.07 -0.20 8.37
N GLN A 514 -0.42 1.00 7.92
CA GLN A 514 -1.83 1.35 7.75
C GLN A 514 -2.49 0.46 6.69
N LEU A 515 -3.79 0.22 6.85
CA LEU A 515 -4.56 -0.53 5.87
C LEU A 515 -4.40 0.12 4.48
N ASP A 516 -4.20 -0.70 3.45
CA ASP A 516 -3.95 -0.27 2.07
C ASP A 516 -2.63 0.50 1.81
N ALA A 517 -1.74 0.66 2.79
CA ALA A 517 -0.42 1.23 2.50
C ALA A 517 0.34 0.35 1.47
N PRO A 518 1.14 0.95 0.57
CA PRO A 518 1.99 0.17 -0.33
C PRO A 518 2.89 -0.80 0.45
N VAL A 519 2.94 -2.07 0.05
CA VAL A 519 3.66 -3.12 0.81
C VAL A 519 5.17 -2.93 0.73
N PHE A 520 5.69 -2.28 -0.32
CA PHE A 520 7.12 -1.96 -0.42
C PHE A 520 7.62 -1.13 0.79
N GLY A 521 6.72 -0.33 1.40
CA GLY A 521 7.01 0.49 2.56
C GLY A 521 7.44 -0.30 3.80
N PHE A 522 7.13 -1.60 3.86
CA PHE A 522 7.48 -2.45 5.01
C PHE A 522 8.99 -2.60 5.20
N ASP A 523 9.74 -2.88 4.14
CA ASP A 523 11.21 -2.91 4.21
C ASP A 523 11.80 -1.50 4.25
N VAL A 524 11.27 -0.62 3.38
CA VAL A 524 11.79 0.73 3.18
C VAL A 524 11.72 1.57 4.46
N SER A 525 10.61 1.54 5.19
CA SER A 525 10.48 2.32 6.44
C SER A 525 11.54 1.93 7.47
N VAL A 526 11.89 0.64 7.58
CA VAL A 526 12.98 0.18 8.45
C VAL A 526 14.34 0.62 7.92
N GLN A 527 14.59 0.51 6.61
CA GLN A 527 15.83 1.03 6.00
C GLN A 527 16.01 2.53 6.30
N LYS A 528 14.98 3.34 6.07
CA LYS A 528 15.01 4.79 6.35
C LYS A 528 15.28 5.09 7.83
N ALA A 529 14.64 4.35 8.74
CA ALA A 529 14.88 4.50 10.18
C ALA A 529 16.34 4.16 10.53
N ARG A 530 16.85 3.03 10.03
CA ARG A 530 18.24 2.61 10.20
C ARG A 530 19.22 3.62 9.64
N THR A 531 18.95 4.22 8.47
CA THR A 531 19.80 5.27 7.91
C THR A 531 19.91 6.48 8.86
N ALA A 532 18.78 7.03 9.32
CA ALA A 532 18.80 8.19 10.22
C ALA A 532 19.50 7.89 11.56
N ALA A 533 19.25 6.71 12.14
CA ALA A 533 19.94 6.28 13.35
C ALA A 533 21.45 6.12 13.11
N PHE A 534 21.85 5.45 12.03
CA PHE A 534 23.25 5.17 11.73
C PHE A 534 24.06 6.43 11.47
N PHE A 535 23.62 7.29 10.54
CA PHE A 535 24.40 8.49 10.18
C PHE A 535 24.44 9.53 11.30
N SER A 536 23.47 9.53 12.22
CA SER A 536 23.48 10.36 13.43
C SER A 536 24.31 9.78 14.57
N ASN A 537 24.82 8.55 14.44
CA ASN A 537 25.57 7.89 15.50
C ASN A 537 27.02 8.41 15.58
N SER A 538 27.52 8.55 16.81
CA SER A 538 28.91 9.00 17.06
C SER A 538 30.01 8.16 16.42
N THR A 539 29.71 6.92 16.04
CA THR A 539 30.66 5.97 15.48
C THR A 539 30.51 5.75 13.98
N ALA A 540 29.59 6.44 13.31
CA ALA A 540 29.22 6.18 11.91
C ALA A 540 30.44 6.17 10.96
N GLY A 541 31.30 7.20 11.05
CA GLY A 541 32.50 7.28 10.22
C GLY A 541 33.52 6.17 10.52
N ALA A 542 33.71 5.82 11.80
CA ALA A 542 34.61 4.75 12.20
C ALA A 542 34.12 3.38 11.73
N VAL A 543 32.81 3.12 11.86
CA VAL A 543 32.19 1.86 11.42
C VAL A 543 32.25 1.72 9.90
N LEU A 544 31.94 2.79 9.14
CA LEU A 544 32.10 2.78 7.67
C LEU A 544 33.55 2.52 7.27
N GLY A 545 34.51 3.19 7.92
CA GLY A 545 35.94 2.98 7.67
C GLY A 545 36.38 1.54 7.93
N GLY A 546 35.99 0.99 9.09
CA GLY A 546 36.31 -0.39 9.49
C GLY A 546 35.65 -1.46 8.60
N ALA A 547 34.50 -1.15 8.00
CA ALA A 547 33.80 -2.03 7.07
C ALA A 547 34.34 -1.94 5.62
N GLY A 548 35.37 -1.15 5.36
CA GLY A 548 36.00 -1.01 4.05
C GLY A 548 35.47 0.14 3.18
N PHE A 549 34.60 0.99 3.72
CA PHE A 549 33.98 2.13 3.02
C PHE A 549 34.65 3.47 3.37
N GLY A 550 35.93 3.45 3.78
CA GLY A 550 36.67 4.64 4.21
C GLY A 550 36.85 5.72 3.12
N THR A 551 36.74 5.37 1.84
CA THR A 551 36.76 6.33 0.72
C THR A 551 35.55 7.27 0.77
N TYR A 552 34.37 6.76 1.11
CA TYR A 552 33.16 7.55 1.32
C TYR A 552 33.30 8.49 2.53
N VAL A 553 33.88 7.99 3.62
CA VAL A 553 34.17 8.80 4.83
C VAL A 553 35.13 9.93 4.49
N THR A 554 36.19 9.65 3.73
CA THR A 554 37.18 10.66 3.32
C THR A 554 36.54 11.75 2.47
N ARG A 555 35.69 11.38 1.50
CA ARG A 555 34.92 12.35 0.69
C ARG A 555 33.98 13.19 1.54
N ALA A 556 33.24 12.56 2.46
CA ALA A 556 32.34 13.25 3.38
C ALA A 556 33.10 14.28 4.23
N VAL A 557 34.24 13.91 4.81
CA VAL A 557 35.08 14.83 5.61
C VAL A 557 35.64 15.98 4.76
N ALA A 558 36.07 15.70 3.52
CA ALA A 558 36.53 16.74 2.60
C ALA A 558 35.42 17.76 2.27
N ASP A 559 34.18 17.29 2.24
CA ASP A 559 32.97 18.10 2.05
C ASP A 559 32.44 18.76 3.34
N GLY A 560 33.10 18.56 4.48
CA GLY A 560 32.70 19.09 5.79
C GLY A 560 31.56 18.33 6.47
N VAL A 561 31.17 17.17 5.95
CA VAL A 561 30.16 16.29 6.54
C VAL A 561 30.77 15.51 7.70
N LYS A 562 30.27 15.78 8.92
CA LYS A 562 30.75 15.12 10.15
C LYS A 562 29.94 13.87 10.45
N LEU A 563 30.62 12.72 10.51
CA LEU A 563 30.03 11.40 10.82
C LEU A 563 30.43 10.93 12.22
N ASP A 564 30.42 11.86 13.18
CA ASP A 564 30.91 11.72 14.55
C ASP A 564 29.81 11.97 15.60
N GLY A 565 28.53 12.01 15.17
CA GLY A 565 27.36 12.21 16.02
C GLY A 565 27.12 13.67 16.44
N SER A 566 27.94 14.62 15.97
CA SER A 566 27.68 16.05 16.18
C SER A 566 26.54 16.60 15.33
N VAL A 567 26.09 15.85 14.32
CA VAL A 567 25.00 16.21 13.40
C VAL A 567 23.93 15.12 13.40
N ALA A 568 22.67 15.54 13.54
CA ALA A 568 21.48 14.72 13.39
C ALA A 568 21.03 14.73 11.91
N PHE A 569 21.22 13.60 11.24
CA PHE A 569 20.87 13.40 9.83
C PHE A 569 19.49 12.78 9.69
N SER A 570 18.63 13.40 8.91
CA SER A 570 17.43 12.75 8.35
C SER A 570 17.81 11.99 7.08
N ASP A 571 16.93 11.09 6.62
CA ASP A 571 17.16 10.44 5.32
C ASP A 571 17.19 11.43 4.16
N ARG A 572 16.45 12.54 4.27
CA ARG A 572 16.48 13.59 3.25
C ARG A 572 17.89 14.16 3.10
N ALA A 573 18.59 14.40 4.20
CA ALA A 573 19.97 14.88 4.18
C ALA A 573 20.91 13.84 3.55
N VAL A 574 20.77 12.58 3.96
CA VAL A 574 21.59 11.48 3.45
C VAL A 574 21.35 11.26 1.95
N GLY A 575 20.09 11.27 1.51
CA GLY A 575 19.71 11.22 0.10
C GLY A 575 20.27 12.38 -0.72
N PHE A 576 20.25 13.60 -0.15
CA PHE A 576 20.86 14.77 -0.77
C PHE A 576 22.38 14.58 -0.97
N LEU A 577 23.07 13.87 -0.09
CA LEU A 577 24.49 13.53 -0.22
C LEU A 577 24.78 12.35 -1.18
N HIS A 578 23.75 11.63 -1.61
CA HIS A 578 23.83 10.51 -2.58
C HIS A 578 23.50 10.92 -4.02
N ARG A 579 23.34 12.22 -4.28
CA ARG A 579 23.02 12.70 -5.62
C ARG A 579 24.27 12.65 -6.53
N PRO A 580 24.16 12.11 -7.75
CA PRO A 580 25.27 12.13 -8.71
C PRO A 580 25.52 13.55 -9.25
N LEU A 581 24.55 14.45 -9.02
CA LEU A 581 24.57 15.88 -9.28
C LEU A 581 24.31 16.58 -7.96
N PHE A 582 25.35 17.07 -7.29
CA PHE A 582 25.22 17.76 -6.01
C PHE A 582 25.51 19.26 -6.15
N PRO A 583 24.55 20.15 -5.85
CA PRO A 583 23.21 19.89 -5.29
C PRO A 583 22.22 19.28 -6.27
N ASP A 584 21.19 18.62 -5.74
CA ASP A 584 20.16 18.00 -6.57
C ASP A 584 19.52 18.98 -7.56
N GLY A 585 19.41 18.54 -8.81
CA GLY A 585 18.85 19.34 -9.91
C GLY A 585 19.74 20.47 -10.44
N ILE A 586 21.04 20.48 -10.10
CA ILE A 586 22.02 21.37 -10.72
C ILE A 586 23.03 20.55 -11.51
N ASP A 587 22.91 20.60 -12.84
CA ASP A 587 23.83 19.89 -13.74
C ASP A 587 25.24 20.45 -13.73
N ASN A 588 26.19 19.64 -14.24
CA ASN A 588 27.61 19.95 -14.31
C ASN A 588 28.25 20.22 -12.94
N THR A 589 27.67 19.62 -11.90
CA THR A 589 28.23 19.62 -10.54
C THR A 589 28.86 18.26 -10.24
N ALA A 590 29.85 18.27 -9.34
CA ALA A 590 30.46 17.03 -8.87
C ALA A 590 29.47 16.23 -8.01
N ALA A 591 29.61 14.91 -8.00
CA ALA A 591 28.78 14.04 -7.18
C ALA A 591 28.85 14.38 -5.69
N GLY A 592 27.77 14.07 -4.97
CA GLY A 592 27.74 14.08 -3.52
C GLY A 592 28.70 13.03 -2.93
N PRO A 593 29.16 13.19 -1.69
CA PRO A 593 30.22 12.35 -1.13
C PRO A 593 29.85 10.87 -1.00
N PHE A 594 28.56 10.53 -1.04
CA PHE A 594 28.05 9.17 -0.98
C PHE A 594 27.59 8.60 -2.32
N SER A 595 27.67 9.38 -3.40
CA SER A 595 27.30 8.93 -4.74
C SER A 595 28.50 8.46 -5.56
N THR A 596 28.20 7.82 -6.68
CA THR A 596 29.11 7.63 -7.81
C THR A 596 29.10 8.89 -8.69
N GLU A 597 30.17 9.09 -9.46
CA GLU A 597 30.19 10.15 -10.47
C GLU A 597 29.20 9.84 -11.59
N LEU A 598 28.62 10.87 -12.21
CA LEU A 598 27.56 10.72 -13.21
C LEU A 598 27.95 9.76 -14.38
N GLY A 599 29.22 9.73 -14.78
CA GLY A 599 29.70 8.82 -15.83
C GLY A 599 29.76 7.33 -15.43
N GLU A 600 29.78 7.02 -14.14
CA GLU A 600 29.65 5.65 -13.61
C GLU A 600 28.26 5.36 -13.05
N TRP A 601 27.48 6.41 -12.77
CA TRP A 601 26.17 6.32 -12.17
C TRP A 601 25.18 5.55 -13.04
N SER A 602 24.30 4.80 -12.38
CA SER A 602 23.06 4.31 -12.96
C SER A 602 22.06 3.98 -11.86
N PRO A 603 20.79 3.68 -12.20
CA PRO A 603 19.86 3.07 -11.24
C PRO A 603 20.36 1.76 -10.61
N PHE A 604 21.42 1.15 -11.17
CA PHE A 604 22.06 -0.05 -10.65
C PHE A 604 23.47 0.21 -10.09
N ASN A 605 23.85 1.49 -9.89
CA ASN A 605 25.14 1.90 -9.34
C ASN A 605 25.06 3.31 -8.68
N VAL A 606 24.41 3.42 -7.52
CA VAL A 606 24.11 4.71 -6.86
C VAL A 606 25.11 5.11 -5.76
N GLY A 607 26.24 4.42 -5.65
CA GLY A 607 27.26 4.68 -4.63
C GLY A 607 27.06 3.88 -3.34
N LEU A 608 27.23 4.54 -2.19
CA LEU A 608 27.35 3.90 -0.88
C LEU A 608 26.19 2.94 -0.57
N GLN A 609 24.96 3.31 -0.95
CA GLN A 609 23.79 2.45 -0.75
C GLN A 609 23.97 1.05 -1.37
N LEU A 610 24.42 0.97 -2.63
CA LEU A 610 24.69 -0.31 -3.29
C LEU A 610 25.96 -0.96 -2.73
N ASP A 611 27.04 -0.19 -2.58
CA ASP A 611 28.33 -0.73 -2.17
C ASP A 611 28.28 -1.41 -0.79
N LEU A 612 27.43 -0.90 0.11
CA LEU A 612 27.15 -1.51 1.42
C LEU A 612 26.60 -2.93 1.33
N ILE A 613 25.91 -3.25 0.23
CA ILE A 613 25.15 -4.49 0.10
C ILE A 613 25.59 -5.41 -1.05
N LYS A 614 26.35 -4.89 -2.03
CA LYS A 614 26.61 -5.56 -3.31
C LYS A 614 27.12 -6.99 -3.14
N THR A 615 28.14 -7.20 -2.31
CA THR A 615 28.77 -8.51 -2.11
C THR A 615 27.76 -9.52 -1.57
N ASN A 616 27.00 -9.16 -0.53
CA ASN A 616 26.05 -10.07 0.10
C ASN A 616 24.77 -10.22 -0.72
N LEU A 617 24.37 -9.19 -1.47
CA LEU A 617 23.27 -9.29 -2.43
C LEU A 617 23.57 -10.33 -3.51
N LEU A 618 24.76 -10.28 -4.13
CA LEU A 618 25.17 -11.27 -5.13
C LEU A 618 25.25 -12.69 -4.53
N ALA A 619 25.75 -12.82 -3.30
CA ALA A 619 25.74 -14.10 -2.59
C ALA A 619 24.31 -14.61 -2.33
N ALA A 620 23.39 -13.72 -1.92
CA ALA A 620 21.99 -14.06 -1.66
C ALA A 620 21.21 -14.42 -2.92
N ILE A 621 21.49 -13.75 -4.06
CA ILE A 621 20.99 -14.16 -5.38
C ILE A 621 21.48 -15.58 -5.73
N GLY A 622 22.71 -15.93 -5.33
CA GLY A 622 23.26 -17.29 -5.42
C GLY A 622 22.69 -18.28 -4.40
N GLY A 623 21.76 -17.87 -3.53
CA GLY A 623 21.10 -18.72 -2.53
C GLY A 623 21.73 -18.69 -1.14
N ALA A 624 22.72 -17.84 -0.88
CA ALA A 624 23.31 -17.71 0.46
C ALA A 624 22.35 -17.00 1.44
N SER A 625 22.29 -17.50 2.68
CA SER A 625 21.57 -16.82 3.77
C SER A 625 22.52 -15.87 4.49
N VAL A 626 22.52 -14.61 4.06
CA VAL A 626 23.37 -13.53 4.60
C VAL A 626 22.56 -12.24 4.74
N PRO A 627 22.86 -11.38 5.73
CA PRO A 627 22.28 -10.03 5.78
C PRO A 627 22.77 -9.21 4.58
N CYS A 628 22.01 -8.21 4.15
CA CYS A 628 22.42 -7.36 3.03
C CYS A 628 23.70 -6.61 3.33
N SER A 629 23.90 -6.08 4.54
CA SER A 629 25.16 -5.42 4.92
C SER A 629 25.95 -6.22 5.96
N THR A 630 27.26 -6.03 5.94
CA THR A 630 28.16 -6.50 7.00
C THR A 630 28.14 -5.59 8.24
N ILE A 631 27.55 -4.40 8.14
CA ILE A 631 27.38 -3.47 9.26
C ILE A 631 26.21 -3.95 10.12
N PRO A 632 26.41 -4.31 11.40
CA PRO A 632 25.37 -4.93 12.23
C PRO A 632 24.09 -4.11 12.40
N GLY A 633 24.18 -2.77 12.39
CA GLY A 633 23.03 -1.87 12.50
C GLY A 633 22.28 -1.61 11.19
N LEU A 634 22.76 -2.16 10.07
CA LEU A 634 22.19 -1.98 8.72
C LEU A 634 21.91 -3.33 8.02
N PRO A 635 21.30 -4.34 8.67
CA PRO A 635 21.23 -5.68 8.08
C PRO A 635 20.38 -5.77 6.80
N ASN A 636 19.47 -4.83 6.54
CA ASN A 636 18.78 -4.67 5.24
C ASN A 636 19.32 -3.49 4.40
N GLY A 637 20.48 -2.94 4.73
CA GLY A 637 21.08 -1.79 4.03
C GLY A 637 20.56 -0.44 4.53
N ILE A 638 20.67 0.58 3.66
CA ILE A 638 20.19 1.95 3.89
C ILE A 638 19.18 2.34 2.82
N GLN A 639 18.33 3.31 3.15
CA GLN A 639 17.57 4.05 2.15
C GLN A 639 18.11 5.48 2.02
N ILE A 640 17.88 6.12 0.86
CA ILE A 640 18.46 7.42 0.50
C ILE A 640 17.41 8.39 -0.05
N PHE A 641 16.17 8.31 0.43
CA PHE A 641 15.11 9.26 0.10
C PHE A 641 14.23 9.59 1.32
N PRO A 642 13.58 10.76 1.35
CA PRO A 642 13.02 11.35 2.58
C PRO A 642 11.99 10.48 3.30
N GLY A 643 11.80 10.73 4.60
CA GLY A 643 10.84 10.00 5.42
C GLY A 643 11.38 9.44 6.73
N SER A 644 12.54 9.87 7.24
CA SER A 644 13.00 9.48 8.59
C SER A 644 13.71 10.59 9.32
N ILE A 645 13.64 10.52 10.66
CA ILE A 645 14.41 11.37 11.56
C ILE A 645 15.00 10.56 12.72
N PRO A 646 16.17 10.97 13.23
CA PRO A 646 16.73 10.40 14.43
C PRO A 646 15.94 10.88 15.67
N LEU A 647 15.85 10.03 16.68
CA LEU A 647 15.13 10.26 17.93
C LEU A 647 16.14 10.45 19.07
N TYR A 648 15.91 11.47 19.90
CA TYR A 648 16.79 11.88 21.00
C TYR A 648 16.03 11.93 22.33
N LYS A 649 16.72 11.52 23.41
CA LYS A 649 16.26 11.67 24.80
C LYS A 649 17.41 12.20 25.63
N ASN A 650 17.18 13.27 26.38
CA ASN A 650 18.22 13.94 27.17
C ASN A 650 19.49 14.30 26.35
N GLY A 651 19.31 14.69 25.08
CA GLY A 651 20.41 15.02 24.17
C GLY A 651 21.21 13.82 23.63
N VAL A 652 20.81 12.58 23.95
CA VAL A 652 21.44 11.35 23.46
C VAL A 652 20.57 10.74 22.35
N LEU A 653 21.20 10.27 21.27
CA LEU A 653 20.54 9.48 20.23
C LEU A 653 20.01 8.18 20.83
N VAL A 654 18.70 7.95 20.74
CA VAL A 654 18.04 6.75 21.29
C VAL A 654 17.42 5.84 20.22
N GLY A 655 17.33 6.31 18.98
CA GLY A 655 16.77 5.55 17.87
C GLY A 655 16.44 6.42 16.67
N ALA A 656 15.52 5.93 15.85
CA ALA A 656 14.97 6.68 14.72
C ALA A 656 13.57 6.17 14.37
N ILE A 657 12.77 7.04 13.74
CA ILE A 657 11.52 6.68 13.09
C ILE A 657 11.70 6.78 11.58
N GLY A 658 11.15 5.82 10.84
CA GLY A 658 11.11 5.82 9.38
C GLY A 658 9.70 5.56 8.86
N ILE A 659 9.32 6.27 7.80
CA ILE A 659 7.99 6.30 7.21
C ILE A 659 8.12 6.05 5.70
N SER A 660 7.26 5.20 5.14
CA SER A 660 7.22 5.01 3.69
C SER A 660 5.80 4.70 3.21
N GLY A 661 5.31 5.48 2.25
CA GLY A 661 4.05 5.24 1.57
C GLY A 661 3.78 6.22 0.43
N ASP A 662 2.75 7.05 0.57
CA ASP A 662 2.14 7.81 -0.54
C ASP A 662 2.80 9.17 -0.88
N GLY A 663 4.05 9.40 -0.47
CA GLY A 663 4.82 10.57 -0.89
C GLY A 663 5.92 10.94 0.07
N VAL A 664 7.07 11.39 -0.44
CA VAL A 664 8.25 11.65 0.40
C VAL A 664 8.13 12.89 1.29
N ASP A 665 7.36 13.90 0.87
CA ASP A 665 7.06 15.05 1.72
C ASP A 665 6.00 14.70 2.77
N GLN A 666 5.06 13.80 2.43
CA GLN A 666 4.11 13.19 3.39
C GLN A 666 4.85 12.36 4.44
N ASP A 667 5.80 11.53 4.01
CA ASP A 667 6.61 10.70 4.91
C ASP A 667 7.37 11.58 5.92
N ASP A 668 7.91 12.73 5.49
CA ASP A 668 8.61 13.68 6.36
C ASP A 668 7.70 14.32 7.42
N ILE A 669 6.50 14.80 7.05
CA ILE A 669 5.57 15.40 8.03
C ILE A 669 5.05 14.35 9.01
N ILE A 670 4.84 13.11 8.55
CA ILE A 670 4.44 11.99 9.40
C ILE A 670 5.58 11.59 10.35
N ALA A 671 6.82 11.56 9.87
CA ALA A 671 8.00 11.28 10.69
C ALA A 671 8.16 12.34 11.80
N ALA A 672 7.94 13.62 11.45
CA ALA A 672 7.93 14.72 12.41
C ALA A 672 6.83 14.58 13.46
N GLY A 673 5.61 14.20 13.04
CA GLY A 673 4.49 13.93 13.95
C GLY A 673 4.79 12.80 14.93
N GLY A 674 5.33 11.68 14.43
CA GLY A 674 5.74 10.54 15.27
C GLY A 674 6.88 10.87 16.23
N GLY A 675 7.88 11.62 15.77
CA GLY A 675 9.03 12.02 16.59
C GLY A 675 8.77 13.18 17.54
N ASN A 676 7.53 13.66 17.69
CA ASN A 676 7.21 14.74 18.63
C ASN A 676 7.60 14.35 20.06
N GLY A 677 8.34 15.22 20.76
CA GLY A 677 8.95 14.92 22.07
C GLY A 677 10.30 14.19 22.01
N PHE A 678 10.71 13.71 20.84
CA PHE A 678 11.99 13.01 20.60
C PHE A 678 12.84 13.65 19.49
N ALA A 679 12.42 14.79 18.93
CA ALA A 679 13.14 15.44 17.85
C ALA A 679 14.55 15.92 18.30
N PRO A 680 15.55 15.90 17.40
CA PRO A 680 16.87 16.46 17.71
C PRO A 680 16.77 17.96 17.99
N ALA A 681 17.65 18.45 18.87
CA ALA A 681 17.79 19.88 19.13
C ALA A 681 18.09 20.63 17.81
N PRO A 682 17.47 21.80 17.55
CA PRO A 682 17.64 22.51 16.28
C PRO A 682 19.11 22.78 15.90
N GLY A 683 19.97 23.06 16.90
CA GLY A 683 21.38 23.39 16.67
C GLY A 683 22.26 22.24 16.16
N ILE A 684 21.81 20.99 16.22
CA ILE A 684 22.55 19.83 15.71
C ILE A 684 21.93 19.24 14.45
N ARG A 685 20.82 19.78 13.94
CA ARG A 685 20.18 19.23 12.74
C ARG A 685 21.06 19.43 11.52
N SER A 686 20.96 18.53 10.55
CA SER A 686 21.68 18.63 9.28
C SER A 686 21.38 19.93 8.52
N ASP A 687 20.24 20.57 8.75
CA ASP A 687 19.94 21.91 8.21
C ASP A 687 20.75 23.08 8.81
N GLN A 688 21.62 22.79 9.78
CA GLN A 688 22.68 23.69 10.27
C GLN A 688 24.04 23.42 9.61
N SER A 689 24.14 22.40 8.76
CA SER A 689 25.37 22.01 8.06
C SER A 689 25.35 22.45 6.59
N PHE A 690 26.54 22.71 6.06
CA PHE A 690 26.74 23.14 4.67
C PHE A 690 27.78 22.25 4.01
N VAL A 691 27.52 21.88 2.75
CA VAL A 691 28.46 21.17 1.88
C VAL A 691 28.65 22.02 0.63
N ARG A 692 29.89 22.39 0.32
CA ARG A 692 30.22 23.23 -0.86
C ARG A 692 29.36 24.50 -0.96
N GLY A 693 29.07 25.13 0.19
CA GLY A 693 28.23 26.34 0.28
C GLY A 693 26.72 26.10 0.26
N VAL A 694 26.27 24.85 0.19
CA VAL A 694 24.85 24.48 0.07
C VAL A 694 24.38 23.87 1.37
N ARG A 695 23.30 24.41 1.93
CA ARG A 695 22.70 23.94 3.18
C ARG A 695 22.08 22.56 2.96
N LEU A 696 22.38 21.60 3.82
CA LEU A 696 21.73 20.29 3.77
C LEU A 696 20.26 20.42 4.22
N PRO A 697 19.34 19.63 3.65
CA PRO A 697 17.96 19.61 4.13
C PRO A 697 17.82 18.78 5.41
N PHE A 698 16.79 19.03 6.23
CA PHE A 698 16.39 18.12 7.31
C PHE A 698 15.01 17.52 7.01
N LEU A 699 13.95 18.33 6.96
CA LEU A 699 12.60 17.91 6.60
C LEU A 699 12.01 18.89 5.59
N LYS A 700 11.09 18.42 4.75
CA LYS A 700 10.25 19.26 3.87
C LYS A 700 8.80 18.80 3.97
N PHE A 701 7.91 19.75 4.23
CA PHE A 701 6.49 19.45 4.38
C PHE A 701 5.68 19.87 3.14
N PRO A 702 4.56 19.17 2.85
CA PRO A 702 3.62 19.61 1.83
C PRO A 702 3.09 21.00 2.16
N ARG A 703 2.89 21.86 1.14
CA ARG A 703 2.35 23.22 1.34
C ARG A 703 0.94 23.21 1.95
N SER A 704 0.14 22.22 1.58
CA SER A 704 -1.26 22.08 2.00
C SER A 704 -1.52 20.64 2.45
N PRO A 705 -1.03 20.26 3.64
CA PRO A 705 -1.03 18.86 4.09
C PRO A 705 -2.41 18.36 4.51
N ASN A 706 -3.38 19.23 4.80
CA ASN A 706 -4.70 18.86 5.33
C ASN A 706 -5.85 19.10 4.32
N LEU A 707 -5.53 19.23 3.03
CA LEU A 707 -6.52 19.44 1.96
C LEU A 707 -7.24 18.15 1.56
#